data_AF-A0A937PUA1-F1
#
_entry.id   AF-A0A937PUA1-F1
#
_cell.length_a   1.000
_cell.length_b   1.000
_cell.length_c   1.000
_cell.angle_alpha   90.00
_cell.angle_beta   90.00
_cell.angle_gamma   90.00
#
_symmetry.space_group_name_H-M   'P 1'
#
loop_
_entity.id
_entity.type
_entity.pdbx_description
1 polymer ?
#
loop_
_entity_poly.entity_id
_entity_poly.type
_entity_poly.pdbx_seq_one_letter_code
_entity_poly.pdbx_strand_id
1 'polypeptide(L)'
;MPSECSADTFRFLSQAFNRQDLLRPMRRRRYEAGEQLALDVTGTVPARGAHVRLIVERFVGGGFAGQVYRVRLLAVDAHEGEIAHLAVGGPYAMKILMPPSRKAHVFRNTIYFLGFQGPFALQTNPAAVRSAALWQKFIRRAAALKFGSEAGVADVLATFVDPVIGSCGEISQWVDGRIWRHELDNHLDGLKKWIRGRPVDEAKLGSNEYRAKRRFMAELVQLLHEMGASELARQYEWWTCKSQPNVLKRLDTEDSPEGGLTAVDFRAGLALLPFLPMCPVDVKLIAKGLARGRLVQFDRGDLGKLRRFVEAHPEQFADMHQALEELTRAEQVYRNSQIDITHNHVRLLYSRKLWSQIFSGAVTGWHVGNIADDSCAAALGRNKLLTVVFAALGMLRWLLPLGAAVAFIAAWAGGVLSWAPAITLACAAVIGPAAVRIIRRLWGRADYRSHCARFLSNFSYCLRALRGRMLEKIMAWCRSGRLGDRRGLKLAEKPVRFCLHLPLSILPPFLHRMLTDRRYAAEKLAYVFVRPVQLFFNAEAREQWLREMVADGHAERILTDGERDRILSRIGEPFIQKYLMSLVVHLCTLPVTQIVSVAVAYWVGANFGENLAQKSGLFGLVLVLFQVTPISPGSILRGLYVVGLAIKERNYKDYKVALWLAFVKYIGYLAFPIQMAYEYPTLSRFMAARWATGIIHHVPVFGERGALLEHGVFNLFFNRPITIQRKRREKRAAKATQAHG
;
A
#
# COMPACT_ATOMS: atom_id res chain seq x y z
N MET A 1 -10.78 -17.47 2.15
CA MET A 1 -9.92 -16.52 1.39
C MET A 1 -9.10 -17.30 0.37
N PRO A 2 -8.67 -16.76 -0.79
CA PRO A 2 -7.86 -17.54 -1.73
C PRO A 2 -6.56 -17.92 -1.02
N SER A 3 -6.33 -19.21 -0.78
CA SER A 3 -5.11 -19.71 -0.15
C SER A 3 -3.91 -19.20 -0.96
N GLU A 4 -3.17 -18.26 -0.40
CA GLU A 4 -1.83 -17.95 -0.88
C GLU A 4 -0.99 -19.22 -0.79
N CYS A 5 0.02 -19.36 -1.65
CA CYS A 5 0.92 -20.49 -1.51
C CYS A 5 1.59 -20.44 -0.13
N SER A 6 1.63 -21.58 0.57
CA SER A 6 2.27 -21.73 1.87
C SER A 6 3.78 -21.47 1.80
N ALA A 7 4.35 -21.14 2.95
CA ALA A 7 5.80 -21.00 3.11
C ALA A 7 6.56 -22.27 2.68
N ASP A 8 5.98 -23.46 2.92
CA ASP A 8 6.59 -24.73 2.55
C ASP A 8 6.69 -24.90 1.02
N THR A 9 5.66 -24.48 0.28
CA THR A 9 5.74 -24.45 -1.19
C THR A 9 6.87 -23.54 -1.66
N PHE A 10 7.03 -22.36 -1.07
CA PHE A 10 8.14 -21.47 -1.42
C PHE A 10 9.51 -22.04 -1.06
N ARG A 11 9.62 -22.72 0.09
CA ARG A 11 10.84 -23.43 0.50
C ARG A 11 11.20 -24.53 -0.50
N PHE A 12 10.23 -25.35 -0.90
CA PHE A 12 10.40 -26.38 -1.92
C PHE A 12 10.86 -25.78 -3.26
N LEU A 13 10.19 -24.72 -3.74
CA LEU A 13 10.55 -24.06 -5.01
C LEU A 13 11.95 -23.44 -4.96
N SER A 14 12.35 -22.89 -3.81
CA SER A 14 13.68 -22.34 -3.58
C SER A 14 14.75 -23.43 -3.55
N GLN A 15 14.50 -24.55 -2.87
CA GLN A 15 15.40 -25.72 -2.88
C GLN A 15 15.52 -26.31 -4.29
N ALA A 16 14.41 -26.43 -5.02
CA ALA A 16 14.41 -26.89 -6.41
C ALA A 16 15.20 -25.95 -7.33
N PHE A 17 15.18 -24.65 -7.06
CA PHE A 17 16.02 -23.67 -7.77
C PHE A 17 17.49 -23.87 -7.43
N ASN A 18 17.83 -24.00 -6.15
CA ASN A 18 19.22 -24.18 -5.71
C ASN A 18 19.84 -25.47 -6.29
N ARG A 19 19.06 -26.55 -6.42
CA ARG A 19 19.48 -27.79 -7.10
C ARG A 19 19.81 -27.61 -8.58
N GLN A 20 19.40 -26.51 -9.22
CA GLN A 20 19.80 -26.22 -10.59
C GLN A 20 21.25 -25.76 -10.67
N ASP A 21 21.89 -25.40 -9.55
CA ASP A 21 23.31 -25.03 -9.48
C ASP A 21 23.68 -24.00 -10.57
N LEU A 22 22.96 -22.88 -10.53
CA LEU A 22 23.15 -21.78 -11.47
C LEU A 22 24.22 -20.83 -10.95
N LEU A 23 25.09 -20.36 -11.84
CA LEU A 23 26.15 -19.39 -11.51
C LEU A 23 25.62 -18.03 -11.05
N ARG A 24 24.32 -17.77 -11.23
CA ARG A 24 23.65 -16.55 -10.75
C ARG A 24 22.76 -16.88 -9.56
N PRO A 25 22.59 -15.95 -8.61
CA PRO A 25 21.65 -16.14 -7.52
C PRO A 25 20.19 -16.12 -8.00
N MET A 26 19.32 -16.68 -7.16
CA MET A 26 17.87 -16.61 -7.33
C MET A 26 17.39 -15.16 -7.22
N ARG A 27 16.52 -14.73 -8.14
CA ARG A 27 15.94 -13.38 -8.05
C ARG A 27 14.89 -13.33 -6.95
N ARG A 28 15.27 -12.80 -5.79
CA ARG A 28 14.35 -12.55 -4.67
C ARG A 28 13.65 -11.20 -4.83
N ARG A 29 12.37 -11.16 -4.44
CA ARG A 29 11.55 -9.92 -4.41
C ARG A 29 11.05 -9.60 -3.01
N ARG A 30 10.75 -10.65 -2.26
CA ARG A 30 10.31 -10.65 -0.87
C ARG A 30 10.85 -11.90 -0.20
N TYR A 31 10.91 -11.85 1.13
CA TYR A 31 11.13 -13.01 1.99
C TYR A 31 9.80 -13.66 2.37
N GLU A 32 9.81 -14.97 2.60
CA GLU A 32 8.65 -15.71 3.07
C GLU A 32 8.81 -16.11 4.54
N ALA A 33 7.72 -16.51 5.18
CA ALA A 33 7.74 -16.96 6.57
C ALA A 33 8.66 -18.18 6.76
N GLY A 34 9.37 -18.22 7.89
CA GLY A 34 10.34 -19.26 8.25
C GLY A 34 11.72 -19.09 7.61
N GLU A 35 11.94 -18.11 6.73
CA GLU A 35 13.27 -17.83 6.20
C GLU A 35 14.16 -17.17 7.25
N GLN A 36 15.41 -17.65 7.35
CA GLN A 36 16.43 -17.06 8.21
C GLN A 36 17.30 -16.11 7.39
N LEU A 37 17.61 -14.95 7.97
CA LEU A 37 18.42 -13.90 7.40
C LEU A 37 19.61 -13.64 8.31
N ALA A 38 20.78 -13.46 7.73
CA ALA A 38 22.00 -13.01 8.40
C ALA A 38 22.34 -11.64 7.83
N LEU A 39 22.39 -10.61 8.66
CA LEU A 39 22.54 -9.22 8.25
C LEU A 39 23.56 -8.51 9.13
N ASP A 40 24.40 -7.69 8.51
CA ASP A 40 25.19 -6.69 9.22
C ASP A 40 24.34 -5.45 9.41
N VAL A 41 24.24 -5.01 10.67
CA VAL A 41 23.41 -3.89 11.08
C VAL A 41 24.23 -2.86 11.85
N THR A 42 23.80 -1.61 11.78
CA THR A 42 24.38 -0.53 12.57
C THR A 42 23.30 0.04 13.48
N GLY A 43 23.50 -0.03 14.80
CA GLY A 43 22.61 0.55 15.80
C GLY A 43 22.39 2.05 15.60
N THR A 44 21.20 2.57 15.85
CA THR A 44 20.88 3.98 15.51
C THR A 44 21.58 4.97 16.42
N VAL A 45 21.49 4.80 17.74
CA VAL A 45 22.18 5.64 18.73
C VAL A 45 22.54 4.73 19.91
N PRO A 46 23.83 4.44 20.19
CA PRO A 46 25.02 4.81 19.39
C PRO A 46 25.18 3.98 18.09
N ALA A 47 26.06 4.44 17.20
CA ALA A 47 26.40 3.83 15.91
C ALA A 47 27.28 2.57 16.04
N ARG A 48 26.76 1.51 16.66
CA ARG A 48 27.50 0.25 16.87
C ARG A 48 27.17 -0.80 15.81
N GLY A 49 28.20 -1.41 15.22
CA GLY A 49 28.08 -2.54 14.31
C GLY A 49 27.74 -3.84 15.04
N ALA A 50 26.83 -4.63 14.47
CA ALA A 50 26.52 -5.97 14.92
C ALA A 50 26.13 -6.88 13.75
N HIS A 51 26.41 -8.17 13.87
CA HIS A 51 25.90 -9.20 12.97
C HIS A 51 24.69 -9.88 13.61
N VAL A 52 23.54 -9.85 12.93
CA VAL A 52 22.28 -10.39 13.48
C VAL A 52 21.75 -11.53 12.64
N ARG A 53 21.19 -12.55 13.32
CA ARG A 53 20.39 -13.60 12.70
C ARG A 53 18.92 -13.39 13.03
N LEU A 54 18.09 -13.27 12.01
CA LEU A 54 16.66 -13.02 12.11
C LEU A 54 15.89 -14.19 11.47
N ILE A 55 14.72 -14.51 11.99
CA ILE A 55 13.75 -15.35 11.27
C ILE A 55 12.53 -14.51 10.90
N VAL A 56 12.09 -14.63 9.65
CA VAL A 56 10.88 -13.97 9.17
C VAL A 56 9.67 -14.74 9.71
N GLU A 57 8.88 -14.11 10.58
CA GLU A 57 7.63 -14.72 11.06
C GLU A 57 6.51 -14.54 10.05
N ARG A 58 6.37 -13.33 9.51
CA ARG A 58 5.38 -13.01 8.47
C ARG A 58 5.72 -11.76 7.69
N PHE A 59 5.26 -11.74 6.44
CA PHE A 59 5.15 -10.51 5.66
C PHE A 59 3.91 -9.73 6.11
N VAL A 60 4.09 -8.46 6.51
CA VAL A 60 3.00 -7.63 7.04
C VAL A 60 2.32 -6.85 5.92
N GLY A 61 3.10 -6.28 5.01
CA GLY A 61 2.58 -5.48 3.91
C GLY A 61 3.66 -4.78 3.12
N GLY A 62 3.28 -4.16 2.00
CA GLY A 62 4.20 -3.38 1.18
C GLY A 62 3.50 -2.28 0.40
N GLY A 63 4.15 -1.13 0.34
CA GLY A 63 3.70 0.07 -0.36
C GLY A 63 4.83 0.70 -1.18
N PHE A 64 4.69 1.98 -1.51
CA PHE A 64 5.73 2.71 -2.24
C PHE A 64 7.00 2.93 -1.40
N ALA A 65 6.88 3.07 -0.08
CA ALA A 65 8.02 3.25 0.82
C ALA A 65 8.87 1.97 0.98
N GLY A 66 8.32 0.79 0.70
CA GLY A 66 9.02 -0.48 0.89
C GLY A 66 8.10 -1.61 1.30
N GLN A 67 8.68 -2.62 1.92
CA GLN A 67 8.05 -3.83 2.42
C GLN A 67 8.41 -4.05 3.89
N VAL A 68 7.43 -4.46 4.69
CA VAL A 68 7.55 -4.63 6.15
C VAL A 68 7.31 -6.09 6.52
N TYR A 69 8.16 -6.60 7.40
CA TYR A 69 8.13 -7.95 7.94
C TYR A 69 8.07 -7.88 9.46
N ARG A 70 7.35 -8.83 10.06
CA ARG A 70 7.58 -9.17 11.46
C ARG A 70 8.68 -10.23 11.49
N VAL A 71 9.75 -9.93 12.20
CA VAL A 71 10.89 -10.82 12.37
C VAL A 71 11.11 -11.12 13.84
N ARG A 72 11.72 -12.25 14.14
CA ARG A 72 12.21 -12.57 15.48
C ARG A 72 13.72 -12.65 15.46
N LEU A 73 14.35 -12.06 16.46
CA LEU A 73 15.80 -12.10 16.60
C LEU A 73 16.23 -13.46 17.16
N LEU A 74 17.12 -14.15 16.46
CA LEU A 74 17.65 -15.46 16.85
C LEU A 74 19.02 -15.36 17.52
N ALA A 75 19.87 -14.46 17.05
CA ALA A 75 21.19 -14.22 17.62
C ALA A 75 21.68 -12.81 17.25
N VAL A 76 22.55 -12.27 18.10
CA VAL A 76 23.27 -11.01 17.87
C VAL A 76 24.72 -11.25 18.24
N ASP A 77 25.62 -10.89 17.33
CA ASP A 77 27.05 -10.81 17.58
C ASP A 77 27.47 -9.34 17.50
N ALA A 78 27.65 -8.72 18.67
CA ALA A 78 27.83 -7.27 18.80
C ALA A 78 29.27 -6.95 19.21
N HIS A 79 30.20 -7.01 18.25
CA HIS A 79 31.62 -6.75 18.49
C HIS A 79 31.92 -5.34 19.00
N GLU A 80 31.06 -4.35 18.67
CA GLU A 80 31.20 -2.95 19.09
C GLU A 80 30.32 -2.57 20.30
N GLY A 81 29.74 -3.57 20.97
CA GLY A 81 28.86 -3.42 22.13
C GLY A 81 27.36 -3.48 21.80
N GLU A 82 26.54 -3.65 22.83
CA GLU A 82 25.11 -3.90 22.65
C GLU A 82 24.36 -2.77 21.93
N ILE A 83 23.39 -3.15 21.11
CA ILE A 83 22.43 -2.23 20.48
C ILE A 83 21.21 -2.11 21.40
N ALA A 84 20.91 -0.88 21.83
CA ALA A 84 19.80 -0.62 22.75
C ALA A 84 18.46 -1.20 22.23
N HIS A 85 17.75 -1.88 23.11
CA HIS A 85 16.42 -2.50 22.88
C HIS A 85 16.39 -3.62 21.83
N LEU A 86 17.55 -4.12 21.41
CA LEU A 86 17.69 -5.25 20.50
C LEU A 86 18.09 -6.52 21.27
N ALA A 87 17.11 -7.32 21.68
CA ALA A 87 17.25 -8.50 22.52
C ALA A 87 16.89 -9.79 21.75
N VAL A 88 17.66 -10.85 21.99
CA VAL A 88 17.42 -12.18 21.40
C VAL A 88 16.05 -12.70 21.84
N GLY A 89 15.31 -13.30 20.90
CA GLY A 89 13.93 -13.76 21.10
C GLY A 89 12.86 -12.67 20.89
N GLY A 90 13.24 -11.40 20.86
CA GLY A 90 12.32 -10.27 20.70
C GLY A 90 11.67 -10.18 19.30
N PRO A 91 10.41 -9.72 19.19
CA PRO A 91 9.76 -9.41 17.92
C PRO A 91 10.13 -8.01 17.44
N TYR A 92 10.46 -7.89 16.16
CA TYR A 92 10.84 -6.62 15.52
C TYR A 92 10.13 -6.41 14.19
N ALA A 93 10.02 -5.15 13.79
CA ALA A 93 9.60 -4.76 12.45
C ALA A 93 10.84 -4.55 11.59
N MET A 94 11.04 -5.40 10.58
CA MET A 94 12.09 -5.21 9.58
C MET A 94 11.49 -4.60 8.32
N LYS A 95 11.96 -3.42 7.93
CA LYS A 95 11.52 -2.73 6.71
C LYS A 95 12.63 -2.70 5.67
N ILE A 96 12.33 -3.17 4.47
CA ILE A 96 13.24 -3.12 3.31
C ILE A 96 12.67 -2.09 2.33
N LEU A 97 13.49 -1.11 1.93
CA LEU A 97 13.03 0.11 1.23
C LEU A 97 12.83 -0.09 -0.29
N MET A 98 12.39 -1.29 -0.66
CA MET A 98 12.04 -1.70 -2.02
C MET A 98 10.58 -2.20 -2.08
N PRO A 99 9.72 -1.68 -2.97
CA PRO A 99 8.36 -2.15 -3.12
C PRO A 99 8.33 -3.59 -3.65
N PRO A 100 7.46 -4.46 -3.15
CA PRO A 100 7.38 -5.85 -3.61
C PRO A 100 6.81 -5.97 -5.04
N SER A 101 6.01 -4.98 -5.46
CA SER A 101 5.42 -4.91 -6.79
C SER A 101 6.34 -4.20 -7.78
N ARG A 102 6.63 -4.86 -8.91
CA ARG A 102 7.41 -4.28 -10.02
C ARG A 102 6.78 -2.99 -10.54
N LYS A 103 5.44 -2.91 -10.62
CA LYS A 103 4.75 -1.71 -11.10
C LYS A 103 4.95 -0.54 -10.14
N ALA A 104 4.77 -0.78 -8.84
CA ALA A 104 4.97 0.23 -7.81
C ALA A 104 6.43 0.71 -7.75
N HIS A 105 7.39 -0.22 -7.85
CA HIS A 105 8.82 0.09 -7.90
C HIS A 105 9.19 0.98 -9.09
N VAL A 106 8.73 0.64 -10.30
CA VAL A 106 8.97 1.45 -11.50
C VAL A 106 8.32 2.83 -11.36
N PHE A 107 7.05 2.90 -10.96
CA PHE A 107 6.34 4.16 -10.79
C PHE A 107 7.05 5.10 -9.81
N ARG A 108 7.33 4.62 -8.59
CA ARG A 108 8.05 5.39 -7.57
C ARG A 108 9.39 5.90 -8.08
N ASN A 109 10.20 5.01 -8.65
CA ASN A 109 11.55 5.38 -9.08
C ASN A 109 11.50 6.39 -10.24
N THR A 110 10.49 6.33 -11.10
CA THR A 110 10.27 7.34 -12.15
C THR A 110 9.93 8.70 -11.53
N ILE A 111 8.97 8.77 -10.60
CA ILE A 111 8.62 10.02 -9.91
C ILE A 111 9.83 10.62 -9.19
N TYR A 112 10.60 9.78 -8.49
CA TYR A 112 11.81 10.22 -7.80
C TYR A 112 12.88 10.72 -8.77
N PHE A 113 13.08 10.01 -9.89
CA PHE A 113 14.05 10.40 -10.92
C PHE A 113 13.67 11.75 -11.55
N LEU A 114 12.39 12.01 -11.82
CA LEU A 114 11.95 13.32 -12.30
C LEU A 114 12.27 14.44 -11.31
N GLY A 115 12.21 14.16 -10.02
CA GLY A 115 12.50 15.14 -8.97
C GLY A 115 14.00 15.38 -8.72
N PHE A 116 14.78 14.31 -8.55
CA PHE A 116 16.17 14.36 -8.04
C PHE A 116 17.23 13.87 -9.04
N GLN A 117 16.80 13.42 -10.22
CA GLN A 117 17.66 12.91 -11.32
C GLN A 117 18.60 11.77 -10.88
N GLY A 118 18.18 10.98 -9.90
CA GLY A 118 18.95 9.87 -9.32
C GLY A 118 18.09 8.66 -8.94
N PRO A 119 18.71 7.56 -8.48
CA PRO A 119 17.98 6.44 -7.90
C PRO A 119 17.31 6.85 -6.58
N PHE A 120 16.24 6.14 -6.20
CA PHE A 120 15.54 6.38 -4.94
C PHE A 120 16.49 6.17 -3.75
N ALA A 121 16.92 7.26 -3.11
CA ALA A 121 18.07 7.21 -2.21
C ALA A 121 17.86 6.36 -0.95
N LEU A 122 16.66 6.35 -0.37
CA LEU A 122 16.36 5.46 0.75
C LEU A 122 16.52 3.97 0.39
N GLN A 123 16.44 3.60 -0.90
CA GLN A 123 16.72 2.23 -1.33
C GLN A 123 18.22 1.97 -1.50
N THR A 124 19.00 2.95 -1.97
CA THR A 124 20.35 2.70 -2.51
C THR A 124 21.48 3.42 -1.77
N ASN A 125 21.19 4.34 -0.86
CA ASN A 125 22.17 5.14 -0.14
C ASN A 125 22.03 4.89 1.38
N PRO A 126 22.99 4.19 2.02
CA PRO A 126 22.98 3.97 3.46
C PRO A 126 22.91 5.25 4.29
N ALA A 127 23.55 6.34 3.84
CA ALA A 127 23.52 7.63 4.54
C ALA A 127 22.11 8.26 4.54
N ALA A 128 21.31 8.00 3.51
CA ALA A 128 19.93 8.49 3.46
C ALA A 128 19.05 7.79 4.51
N VAL A 129 19.17 6.46 4.63
CA VAL A 129 18.46 5.68 5.65
C VAL A 129 18.94 6.04 7.04
N ARG A 130 20.26 6.25 7.19
CA ARG A 130 20.87 6.67 8.44
C ARG A 130 20.35 8.03 8.92
N SER A 131 20.32 9.02 8.02
CA SER A 131 19.73 10.33 8.30
C SER A 131 18.26 10.20 8.75
N ALA A 132 17.46 9.42 8.01
CA ALA A 132 16.05 9.23 8.33
C ALA A 132 15.82 8.53 9.69
N ALA A 133 16.68 7.57 10.04
CA ALA A 133 16.65 6.89 11.34
C ALA A 133 17.02 7.84 12.49
N LEU A 134 18.05 8.66 12.32
CA LEU A 134 18.48 9.65 13.31
C LEU A 134 17.42 10.73 13.53
N TRP A 135 16.83 11.28 12.46
CA TRP A 135 15.68 12.20 12.56
C TRP A 135 14.56 11.60 13.41
N GLN A 136 14.22 10.34 13.18
CA GLN A 136 13.18 9.66 13.95
C GLN A 136 13.54 9.50 15.44
N LYS A 137 14.82 9.27 15.79
CA LYS A 137 15.28 9.26 17.19
C LYS A 137 15.09 10.62 17.87
N PHE A 138 15.46 11.71 17.20
CA PHE A 138 15.21 13.06 17.72
C PHE A 138 13.72 13.32 17.92
N ILE A 139 12.90 12.99 16.92
CA ILE A 139 11.44 13.16 17.00
C ILE A 139 10.85 12.34 18.14
N ARG A 140 11.32 11.10 18.33
CA ARG A 140 10.90 10.24 19.42
C ARG A 140 11.25 10.84 20.79
N ARG A 141 12.45 11.38 20.94
CA ARG A 141 12.87 12.02 22.20
C ARG A 141 12.07 13.30 22.47
N ALA A 142 11.76 14.08 21.42
CA ALA A 142 10.90 15.26 21.51
C ALA A 142 9.43 14.93 21.79
N ALA A 143 8.96 13.74 21.37
CA ALA A 143 7.61 13.27 21.64
C ALA A 143 7.33 13.15 23.14
N ALA A 144 8.35 12.89 23.97
CA ALA A 144 8.21 12.90 25.43
C ALA A 144 7.81 14.27 25.97
N LEU A 145 8.30 15.37 25.37
CA LEU A 145 7.95 16.73 25.78
C LEU A 145 6.49 17.07 25.46
N LYS A 146 5.99 16.59 24.31
CA LYS A 146 4.64 16.90 23.83
C LYS A 146 3.56 15.98 24.37
N PHE A 147 3.86 14.69 24.49
CA PHE A 147 2.90 13.64 24.83
C PHE A 147 3.18 12.96 26.19
N GLY A 148 4.20 13.40 26.93
CA GLY A 148 4.60 12.80 28.20
C GLY A 148 5.31 11.45 28.07
N SER A 149 5.49 10.92 26.86
CA SER A 149 6.17 9.64 26.61
C SER A 149 6.81 9.57 25.24
N GLU A 150 7.99 8.95 25.17
CA GLU A 150 8.62 8.59 23.91
C GLU A 150 7.84 7.52 23.13
N ALA A 151 6.95 6.76 23.80
CA ALA A 151 6.15 5.71 23.19
C ALA A 151 5.17 6.22 22.12
N GLY A 152 4.93 7.53 22.07
CA GLY A 152 4.18 8.20 21.01
C GLY A 152 4.81 8.07 19.63
N VAL A 153 6.10 7.72 19.54
CA VAL A 153 6.80 7.51 18.26
C VAL A 153 7.53 6.18 18.29
N ALA A 154 7.36 5.38 17.24
CA ALA A 154 8.02 4.09 17.15
C ALA A 154 9.54 4.24 17.12
N ASP A 155 10.24 3.38 17.87
CA ASP A 155 11.68 3.38 17.91
C ASP A 155 12.30 2.67 16.71
N VAL A 156 13.38 3.24 16.16
CA VAL A 156 14.20 2.67 15.09
C VAL A 156 15.55 2.22 15.67
N LEU A 157 15.78 0.92 15.69
CA LEU A 157 16.86 0.32 16.46
C LEU A 157 18.16 0.21 15.66
N ALA A 158 18.07 -0.15 14.38
CA ALA A 158 19.23 -0.31 13.52
C ALA A 158 18.92 -0.08 12.04
N THR A 159 19.95 0.21 11.26
CA THR A 159 19.92 0.33 9.79
C THR A 159 20.82 -0.72 9.15
N PHE A 160 20.48 -1.21 7.96
CA PHE A 160 21.26 -2.25 7.27
C PHE A 160 21.16 -2.17 5.75
N VAL A 161 22.00 -2.94 5.06
CA VAL A 161 21.91 -3.19 3.62
C VAL A 161 21.58 -4.66 3.40
N ASP A 162 20.50 -4.94 2.65
CA ASP A 162 20.12 -6.29 2.28
C ASP A 162 20.81 -6.69 0.96
N PRO A 163 21.80 -7.60 0.99
CA PRO A 163 22.57 -7.94 -0.21
C PRO A 163 21.79 -8.82 -1.19
N VAL A 164 20.70 -9.46 -0.76
CA VAL A 164 19.96 -10.43 -1.58
C VAL A 164 18.91 -9.74 -2.46
N ILE A 165 18.12 -8.85 -1.88
CA ILE A 165 17.14 -8.01 -2.57
C ILE A 165 17.84 -6.80 -3.20
N GLY A 166 18.93 -6.31 -2.60
CA GLY A 166 19.68 -5.15 -3.10
C GLY A 166 19.00 -3.84 -2.73
N SER A 167 18.80 -3.63 -1.42
CA SER A 167 18.17 -2.43 -0.87
C SER A 167 18.64 -2.18 0.55
N CYS A 168 18.72 -0.91 0.92
CA CYS A 168 18.81 -0.53 2.33
C CYS A 168 17.51 -0.90 3.07
N GLY A 169 17.63 -1.06 4.38
CA GLY A 169 16.54 -1.36 5.28
C GLY A 169 16.81 -0.90 6.71
N GLU A 170 15.83 -1.12 7.57
CA GLU A 170 15.87 -0.77 8.98
C GLU A 170 15.15 -1.81 9.84
N ILE A 171 15.58 -1.91 11.09
CA ILE A 171 14.95 -2.69 12.14
C ILE A 171 14.40 -1.70 13.15
N SER A 172 13.10 -1.79 13.40
CA SER A 172 12.36 -0.94 14.32
C SER A 172 11.63 -1.80 15.35
N GLN A 173 11.22 -1.19 16.46
CA GLN A 173 10.40 -1.88 17.45
C GLN A 173 9.12 -2.42 16.81
N TRP A 174 8.69 -3.61 17.22
CA TRP A 174 7.36 -4.10 16.87
C TRP A 174 6.32 -3.40 17.75
N VAL A 175 5.43 -2.63 17.14
CA VAL A 175 4.27 -2.05 17.84
C VAL A 175 3.11 -3.03 17.71
N ASP A 176 2.74 -3.70 18.80
CA ASP A 176 1.51 -4.49 18.82
C ASP A 176 0.30 -3.56 18.96
N GLY A 177 -0.17 -3.09 17.81
CA GLY A 177 -1.21 -2.10 17.71
C GLY A 177 -2.16 -2.38 16.56
N ARG A 178 -3.34 -1.78 16.66
CA ARG A 178 -4.33 -1.73 15.59
C ARG A 178 -4.48 -0.31 15.08
N ILE A 179 -5.20 -0.14 13.98
CA ILE A 179 -5.65 1.19 13.55
C ILE A 179 -6.78 1.64 14.53
N TRP A 180 -7.55 2.66 14.20
CA TRP A 180 -8.73 3.05 14.98
C TRP A 180 -9.96 2.21 14.67
N ARG A 181 -10.95 2.21 15.57
CA ARG A 181 -12.28 1.65 15.31
C ARG A 181 -13.16 2.66 14.59
N HIS A 182 -14.13 2.14 13.83
CA HIS A 182 -15.26 2.95 13.39
C HIS A 182 -16.26 3.07 14.55
N GLU A 183 -16.46 4.30 15.03
CA GLU A 183 -17.35 4.63 16.14
C GLU A 183 -18.69 5.17 15.62
N LEU A 184 -19.79 4.65 16.16
CA LEU A 184 -21.12 5.21 15.88
C LEU A 184 -21.30 6.51 16.62
N ASP A 185 -21.74 7.54 15.90
CA ASP A 185 -21.89 8.89 16.42
C ASP A 185 -23.20 9.50 15.91
N ASN A 186 -24.13 9.70 16.84
CA ASN A 186 -25.41 10.36 16.61
C ASN A 186 -25.31 11.89 16.74
N HIS A 187 -24.13 12.44 17.05
CA HIS A 187 -23.79 13.86 17.13
C HIS A 187 -22.81 14.31 16.04
N LEU A 188 -22.92 13.76 14.82
CA LEU A 188 -22.06 14.12 13.69
C LEU A 188 -22.06 15.63 13.37
N ASP A 189 -23.17 16.32 13.65
CA ASP A 189 -23.27 17.77 13.51
C ASP A 189 -22.43 18.53 14.55
N GLY A 190 -22.39 18.03 15.78
CA GLY A 190 -21.46 18.48 16.82
C GLY A 190 -20.02 18.21 16.42
N LEU A 191 -19.71 16.99 15.94
CA LEU A 191 -18.38 16.64 15.46
C LEU A 191 -17.91 17.55 14.32
N LYS A 192 -18.79 17.90 13.37
CA LYS A 192 -18.47 18.86 12.29
C LYS A 192 -18.20 20.27 12.80
N LYS A 193 -18.89 20.72 13.85
CA LYS A 193 -18.63 22.01 14.50
C LYS A 193 -17.28 21.98 15.22
N TRP A 194 -17.00 20.91 15.97
CA TRP A 194 -15.73 20.66 16.64
C TRP A 194 -14.55 20.66 15.66
N ILE A 195 -14.68 19.93 14.55
CA ILE A 195 -13.69 19.88 13.45
C ILE A 195 -13.36 21.27 12.89
N ARG A 196 -14.31 22.20 12.95
CA ARG A 196 -14.18 23.60 12.49
C ARG A 196 -13.72 24.55 13.60
N GLY A 197 -13.38 24.05 14.78
CA GLY A 197 -12.98 24.87 15.94
C GLY A 197 -14.12 25.69 16.55
N ARG A 198 -15.38 25.31 16.34
CA ARG A 198 -16.51 26.00 16.96
C ARG A 198 -16.77 25.45 18.37
N PRO A 199 -17.20 26.29 19.33
CA PRO A 199 -17.48 25.85 20.69
C PRO A 199 -18.61 24.81 20.69
N VAL A 200 -18.34 23.68 21.34
CA VAL A 200 -19.26 22.55 21.49
C VAL A 200 -18.97 21.87 22.83
N ASP A 201 -20.01 21.31 23.43
CA ASP A 201 -19.91 20.49 24.63
C ASP A 201 -19.25 19.15 24.30
N GLU A 202 -17.97 19.00 24.65
CA GLU A 202 -17.17 17.83 24.30
C GLU A 202 -17.63 16.54 24.98
N ALA A 203 -18.35 16.64 26.10
CA ALA A 203 -18.91 15.50 26.82
C ALA A 203 -20.08 14.84 26.05
N LYS A 204 -20.72 15.59 25.13
CA LYS A 204 -21.81 15.11 24.28
C LYS A 204 -21.36 14.64 22.90
N LEU A 205 -20.09 14.81 22.56
CA LEU A 205 -19.55 14.36 21.28
C LEU A 205 -19.22 12.87 21.32
N GLY A 206 -19.59 12.14 20.27
CA GLY A 206 -19.12 10.78 20.05
C GLY A 206 -17.73 10.74 19.38
N SER A 207 -17.39 9.58 18.84
CA SER A 207 -16.16 9.35 18.08
C SER A 207 -14.87 9.68 18.86
N ASN A 208 -14.67 9.05 20.02
CA ASN A 208 -13.57 9.37 20.92
C ASN A 208 -12.20 9.01 20.31
N GLU A 209 -12.06 7.82 19.71
CA GLU A 209 -10.81 7.44 19.03
C GLU A 209 -10.53 8.33 17.82
N TYR A 210 -11.57 8.75 17.08
CA TYR A 210 -11.40 9.69 15.98
C TYR A 210 -10.83 11.03 16.47
N ARG A 211 -11.40 11.59 17.53
CA ARG A 211 -11.00 12.88 18.10
C ARG A 211 -9.59 12.80 18.67
N ALA A 212 -9.31 11.77 19.47
CA ALA A 212 -8.01 11.49 20.06
C ALA A 212 -6.91 11.43 18.99
N LYS A 213 -7.12 10.59 17.97
CA LYS A 213 -6.16 10.43 16.87
C LYS A 213 -5.95 11.73 16.09
N ARG A 214 -7.02 12.50 15.86
CA ARG A 214 -6.93 13.78 15.17
C ARG A 214 -6.12 14.81 15.94
N ARG A 215 -6.31 14.90 17.26
CA ARG A 215 -5.52 15.78 18.14
C ARG A 215 -4.05 15.35 18.16
N PHE A 216 -3.80 14.07 18.43
CA PHE A 216 -2.45 13.51 18.43
C PHE A 216 -1.71 13.78 17.12
N MET A 217 -2.34 13.54 15.97
CA MET A 217 -1.72 13.81 14.66
C MET A 217 -1.46 15.31 14.44
N ALA A 218 -2.37 16.19 14.86
CA ALA A 218 -2.17 17.63 14.75
C ALA A 218 -1.00 18.12 15.62
N GLU A 219 -0.90 17.63 16.85
CA GLU A 219 0.19 17.94 17.77
C GLU A 219 1.53 17.35 17.30
N LEU A 220 1.52 16.15 16.72
CA LEU A 220 2.71 15.55 16.10
C LEU A 220 3.17 16.36 14.90
N VAL A 221 2.25 16.80 14.03
CA VAL A 221 2.57 17.69 12.90
C VAL A 221 3.14 19.02 13.38
N GLN A 222 2.59 19.59 14.46
CA GLN A 222 3.13 20.80 15.07
C GLN A 222 4.56 20.57 15.57
N LEU A 223 4.81 19.49 16.33
CA LEU A 223 6.14 19.13 16.82
C LEU A 223 7.14 18.98 15.66
N LEU A 224 6.75 18.29 14.59
CA LEU A 224 7.60 18.12 13.40
C LEU A 224 7.93 19.47 12.73
N HIS A 225 7.00 20.43 12.73
CA HIS A 225 7.28 21.77 12.22
C HIS A 225 8.24 22.57 13.12
N GLU A 226 8.09 22.46 14.43
CA GLU A 226 8.94 23.10 15.44
C GLU A 226 10.38 22.59 15.33
N MET A 227 10.56 21.28 15.19
CA MET A 227 11.86 20.63 15.03
C MET A 227 12.52 20.82 13.65
N GLY A 228 11.79 21.36 12.66
CA GLY A 228 12.29 21.55 11.30
C GLY A 228 12.07 20.36 10.34
N ALA A 229 11.36 19.31 10.76
CA ALA A 229 10.99 18.14 9.95
C ALA A 229 9.71 18.37 9.11
N SER A 230 9.58 19.54 8.48
CA SER A 230 8.32 19.97 7.83
C SER A 230 7.87 19.09 6.65
N GLU A 231 8.80 18.54 5.87
CA GLU A 231 8.45 17.65 4.75
C GLU A 231 8.03 16.26 5.23
N LEU A 232 8.54 15.83 6.39
CA LEU A 232 8.16 14.57 7.05
C LEU A 232 6.77 14.67 7.68
N ALA A 233 6.40 15.86 8.19
CA ALA A 233 5.09 16.14 8.78
C ALA A 233 3.91 15.77 7.86
N ARG A 234 4.12 15.85 6.54
CA ARG A 234 3.15 15.39 5.52
C ARG A 234 2.63 13.98 5.78
N GLN A 235 3.46 13.06 6.27
CA GLN A 235 3.04 11.68 6.54
C GLN A 235 1.99 11.55 7.65
N TYR A 236 1.82 12.61 8.44
CA TYR A 236 0.90 12.69 9.58
C TYR A 236 -0.14 13.81 9.41
N GLU A 237 -0.08 14.56 8.31
CA GLU A 237 -1.08 15.58 7.98
C GLU A 237 -2.43 14.92 7.70
N TRP A 238 -3.46 15.35 8.44
CA TRP A 238 -4.78 14.71 8.44
C TRP A 238 -5.41 14.62 7.04
N TRP A 239 -5.28 15.68 6.25
CA TRP A 239 -5.95 15.81 4.95
C TRP A 239 -5.17 15.19 3.78
N THR A 240 -4.09 14.45 4.07
CA THR A 240 -3.47 13.59 3.04
C THR A 240 -4.31 12.36 2.71
N CYS A 241 -5.32 12.08 3.53
CA CYS A 241 -6.24 10.95 3.42
C CYS A 241 -5.57 9.55 3.54
N LYS A 242 -4.24 9.49 3.70
CA LYS A 242 -3.43 8.27 3.84
C LYS A 242 -2.57 8.24 5.10
N SER A 243 -2.55 9.32 5.87
CA SER A 243 -1.71 9.44 7.06
C SER A 243 -2.26 8.68 8.27
N GLN A 244 -3.58 8.42 8.30
CA GLN A 244 -4.23 7.81 9.46
C GLN A 244 -3.69 6.41 9.79
N PRO A 245 -3.44 5.51 8.83
CA PRO A 245 -2.83 4.21 9.12
C PRO A 245 -1.42 4.29 9.71
N ASN A 246 -0.71 5.42 9.59
CA ASN A 246 0.62 5.63 10.17
C ASN A 246 0.58 5.91 11.68
N VAL A 247 -0.60 5.99 12.30
CA VAL A 247 -0.74 6.08 13.75
C VAL A 247 -1.55 4.89 14.22
N LEU A 248 -0.90 4.02 14.97
CA LEU A 248 -1.51 2.83 15.58
C LEU A 248 -1.94 3.15 17.01
N LYS A 249 -2.99 2.49 17.48
CA LYS A 249 -3.35 2.40 18.89
C LYS A 249 -2.83 1.08 19.43
N ARG A 250 -2.01 1.12 20.48
CA ARG A 250 -1.51 -0.07 21.16
C ARG A 250 -2.63 -0.81 21.87
N LEU A 251 -2.47 -2.12 22.01
CA LEU A 251 -3.52 -3.00 22.51
C LEU A 251 -3.58 -3.05 24.03
N ASP A 252 -2.48 -2.76 24.70
CA ASP A 252 -2.39 -2.64 26.15
C ASP A 252 -3.16 -1.42 26.69
N THR A 253 -3.56 -0.48 25.81
CA THR A 253 -4.31 0.73 26.16
C THR A 253 -5.72 0.76 25.56
N GLU A 254 -6.32 -0.40 25.31
CA GLU A 254 -7.66 -0.51 24.71
C GLU A 254 -8.73 0.29 25.47
N ASP A 255 -8.64 0.30 26.80
CA ASP A 255 -9.60 0.93 27.70
C ASP A 255 -9.63 2.47 27.61
N SER A 256 -8.59 3.09 27.03
CA SER A 256 -8.51 4.54 26.84
C SER A 256 -8.53 4.93 25.36
N PRO A 257 -9.46 5.78 24.89
CA PRO A 257 -9.45 6.28 23.52
C PRO A 257 -8.20 7.08 23.16
N GLU A 258 -7.60 7.76 24.14
CA GLU A 258 -6.43 8.65 23.98
C GLU A 258 -5.11 7.93 24.26
N GLY A 259 -5.15 6.81 24.99
CA GLY A 259 -3.98 6.03 25.36
C GLY A 259 -3.34 5.27 24.19
N GLY A 260 -2.01 5.19 24.22
CA GLY A 260 -1.22 4.29 23.38
C GLY A 260 -1.24 4.61 21.88
N LEU A 261 -1.52 5.86 21.50
CA LEU A 261 -1.33 6.31 20.11
C LEU A 261 0.16 6.39 19.80
N THR A 262 0.60 5.65 18.78
CA THR A 262 2.00 5.55 18.37
C THR A 262 2.13 5.79 16.87
N ALA A 263 2.90 6.81 16.50
CA ALA A 263 3.30 7.09 15.13
C ALA A 263 4.32 6.04 14.64
N VAL A 264 4.06 5.50 13.46
CA VAL A 264 4.88 4.50 12.75
C VAL A 264 5.08 4.96 11.30
N ASP A 265 6.03 4.32 10.61
CA ASP A 265 6.33 4.59 9.20
C ASP A 265 6.76 6.05 8.90
N PHE A 266 7.97 6.40 9.31
CA PHE A 266 8.60 7.69 9.02
C PHE A 266 9.35 7.72 7.67
N ARG A 267 8.99 6.87 6.70
CA ARG A 267 9.71 6.77 5.41
C ARG A 267 8.83 7.18 4.24
N ALA A 268 9.13 8.32 3.64
CA ALA A 268 8.35 8.84 2.53
C ALA A 268 8.48 7.93 1.30
N GLY A 269 7.34 7.47 0.76
CA GLY A 269 7.32 6.58 -0.40
C GLY A 269 7.36 7.29 -1.76
N LEU A 270 7.00 8.57 -1.85
CA LEU A 270 6.87 9.30 -3.11
C LEU A 270 7.36 10.75 -2.97
N ALA A 271 8.16 11.20 -3.94
CA ALA A 271 8.52 12.61 -4.10
C ALA A 271 7.31 13.41 -4.57
N LEU A 272 7.21 14.66 -4.09
CA LEU A 272 6.15 15.57 -4.49
C LEU A 272 6.67 16.48 -5.61
N LEU A 273 6.08 16.32 -6.80
CA LEU A 273 6.36 17.14 -7.98
C LEU A 273 5.37 18.31 -8.02
N PRO A 274 5.78 19.48 -8.55
CA PRO A 274 4.96 20.69 -8.49
C PRO A 274 3.65 20.59 -9.28
N PHE A 275 3.61 19.73 -10.30
CA PHE A 275 2.44 19.48 -11.15
C PHE A 275 1.69 18.18 -10.82
N LEU A 276 2.09 17.46 -9.77
CA LEU A 276 1.48 16.19 -9.40
C LEU A 276 1.12 16.14 -7.90
N PRO A 277 0.15 16.96 -7.44
CA PRO A 277 -0.38 16.84 -6.09
C PRO A 277 -1.09 15.49 -5.92
N MET A 278 -0.74 14.74 -4.88
CA MET A 278 -1.35 13.45 -4.58
C MET A 278 -2.57 13.59 -3.66
N CYS A 279 -2.73 14.74 -2.99
CA CYS A 279 -3.84 15.08 -2.12
C CYS A 279 -4.01 16.61 -1.97
N PRO A 280 -5.10 17.11 -1.37
CA PRO A 280 -5.32 18.55 -1.19
C PRO A 280 -4.24 19.28 -0.39
N VAL A 281 -3.64 18.63 0.62
CA VAL A 281 -2.55 19.22 1.42
C VAL A 281 -1.31 19.49 0.58
N ASP A 282 -1.07 18.66 -0.43
CA ASP A 282 0.11 18.76 -1.27
C ASP A 282 0.17 20.07 -2.03
N VAL A 283 -0.98 20.65 -2.42
CA VAL A 283 -1.02 21.96 -3.11
C VAL A 283 -0.42 23.05 -2.22
N LYS A 284 -0.78 23.07 -0.94
CA LYS A 284 -0.24 24.01 0.05
C LYS A 284 1.25 23.76 0.30
N LEU A 285 1.67 22.50 0.37
CA LEU A 285 3.07 22.13 0.56
C LEU A 285 3.93 22.51 -0.64
N ILE A 286 3.45 22.26 -1.86
CA ILE A 286 4.09 22.68 -3.11
C ILE A 286 4.23 24.20 -3.13
N ALA A 287 3.15 24.95 -2.87
CA ALA A 287 3.19 26.41 -2.85
C ALA A 287 4.21 26.96 -1.82
N LYS A 288 4.23 26.41 -0.60
CA LYS A 288 5.23 26.76 0.42
C LYS A 288 6.65 26.34 0.02
N GLY A 289 6.80 25.21 -0.65
CA GLY A 289 8.08 24.73 -1.20
C GLY A 289 8.61 25.71 -2.24
N LEU A 290 7.77 26.09 -3.21
CA LEU A 290 8.08 27.08 -4.25
C LEU A 290 8.48 28.42 -3.65
N ALA A 291 7.75 28.91 -2.62
CA ALA A 291 8.11 30.13 -1.90
C ALA A 291 9.48 30.06 -1.20
N ARG A 292 9.98 28.85 -0.91
CA ARG A 292 11.32 28.61 -0.33
C ARG A 292 12.36 28.24 -1.39
N GLY A 293 12.04 28.39 -2.68
CA GLY A 293 12.91 28.01 -3.80
C GLY A 293 13.05 26.50 -4.01
N ARG A 294 12.16 25.67 -3.44
CA ARG A 294 12.18 24.21 -3.58
C ARG A 294 11.09 23.73 -4.53
N LEU A 295 11.49 23.35 -5.74
CA LEU A 295 10.57 22.84 -6.77
C LEU A 295 9.99 21.46 -6.40
N VAL A 296 10.79 20.61 -5.76
CA VAL A 296 10.44 19.23 -5.39
C VAL A 296 10.59 19.06 -3.88
N GLN A 297 9.60 18.42 -3.24
CA GLN A 297 9.62 18.16 -1.80
C GLN A 297 9.75 16.65 -1.54
N PHE A 298 10.75 16.26 -0.75
CA PHE A 298 10.97 14.89 -0.31
C PHE A 298 11.94 14.83 0.88
N ASP A 299 11.39 14.55 2.06
CA ASP A 299 12.14 14.12 3.24
C ASP A 299 13.28 15.08 3.65
N ARG A 300 13.21 16.38 3.33
CA ARG A 300 14.23 17.36 3.76
C ARG A 300 13.87 17.98 5.10
N GLY A 301 14.74 17.78 6.08
CA GLY A 301 14.72 18.48 7.35
C GLY A 301 15.52 19.78 7.33
N ASP A 302 15.23 20.67 8.28
CA ASP A 302 16.01 21.87 8.58
C ASP A 302 16.88 21.62 9.80
N LEU A 303 18.17 21.31 9.57
CA LEU A 303 19.13 21.02 10.64
C LEU A 303 19.37 22.23 11.55
N GLY A 304 19.23 23.47 11.05
CA GLY A 304 19.38 24.68 11.86
C GLY A 304 18.24 24.86 12.84
N LYS A 305 17.01 24.52 12.45
CA LYS A 305 15.87 24.44 13.38
C LYS A 305 16.02 23.31 14.39
N LEU A 306 16.48 22.14 13.96
CA LEU A 306 16.72 21.03 14.88
C LEU A 306 17.77 21.40 15.95
N ARG A 307 18.88 22.02 15.56
CA ARG A 307 19.92 22.50 16.49
C ARG A 307 19.34 23.43 17.54
N ARG A 308 18.62 24.48 17.11
CA ARG A 308 17.94 25.41 18.02
C ARG A 308 16.92 24.72 18.93
N PHE A 309 16.20 23.73 18.42
CA PHE A 309 15.24 22.97 19.23
C PHE A 309 15.94 22.13 20.30
N VAL A 310 17.06 21.48 19.96
CA VAL A 310 17.89 20.71 20.90
C VAL A 310 18.51 21.61 21.95
N GLU A 311 19.07 22.76 21.55
CA GLU A 311 19.65 23.77 22.45
C GLU A 311 18.62 24.36 23.42
N ALA A 312 17.36 24.49 22.99
CA ALA A 312 16.26 24.96 23.84
C ALA A 312 15.79 23.91 24.88
N HIS A 313 16.18 22.64 24.75
CA HIS A 313 15.75 21.55 25.63
C HIS A 313 16.95 20.68 26.08
N PRO A 314 17.97 21.26 26.74
CA PRO A 314 19.26 20.60 26.97
C PRO A 314 19.16 19.33 27.82
N GLU A 315 18.30 19.31 28.83
CA GLU A 315 18.12 18.14 29.72
C GLU A 315 17.63 16.91 28.95
N GLN A 316 16.69 17.10 28.03
CA GLN A 316 16.06 16.01 27.28
C GLN A 316 16.98 15.40 26.21
N PHE A 317 17.96 16.16 25.73
CA PHE A 317 18.85 15.80 24.62
C PHE A 317 20.34 15.73 25.01
N ALA A 318 20.66 15.71 26.31
CA ALA A 318 22.03 15.71 26.81
C ALA A 318 22.91 14.60 26.20
N ASP A 319 22.33 13.40 25.99
CA ASP A 319 22.97 12.21 25.42
C ASP A 319 22.98 12.19 23.87
N MET A 320 22.41 13.19 23.21
CA MET A 320 22.16 13.18 21.75
C MET A 320 23.10 14.05 20.91
N HIS A 321 24.08 14.71 21.52
CA HIS A 321 25.03 15.58 20.82
C HIS A 321 25.80 14.85 19.71
N GLN A 322 26.34 13.66 20.00
CA GLN A 322 27.06 12.84 19.01
C GLN A 322 26.12 12.40 17.87
N ALA A 323 24.87 12.06 18.18
CA ALA A 323 23.87 11.69 17.19
C ALA A 323 23.49 12.88 16.28
N LEU A 324 23.55 14.12 16.78
CA LEU A 324 23.27 15.33 16.00
C LEU A 324 24.40 15.64 15.02
N GLU A 325 25.65 15.44 15.43
CA GLU A 325 26.82 15.54 14.55
C GLU A 325 26.80 14.46 13.47
N GLU A 326 26.47 13.22 13.85
CA GLU A 326 26.30 12.13 12.91
C GLU A 326 25.18 12.41 11.91
N LEU A 327 24.03 12.90 12.37
CA LEU A 327 22.91 13.30 11.50
C LEU A 327 23.34 14.38 10.50
N THR A 328 24.10 15.37 10.97
CA THR A 328 24.60 16.45 10.10
C THR A 328 25.51 15.89 9.00
N ARG A 329 26.43 14.98 9.35
CA ARG A 329 27.32 14.31 8.38
C ARG A 329 26.52 13.43 7.40
N ALA A 330 25.60 12.63 7.90
CA ALA A 330 24.77 11.73 7.09
C ALA A 330 23.88 12.50 6.10
N GLU A 331 23.24 13.60 6.54
CA GLU A 331 22.48 14.50 5.66
C GLU A 331 23.39 15.10 4.58
N GLN A 332 24.59 15.56 4.93
CA GLN A 332 25.50 16.15 3.94
C GLN A 332 25.91 15.14 2.86
N VAL A 333 26.27 13.92 3.27
CA VAL A 333 26.61 12.83 2.33
C VAL A 333 25.39 12.46 1.48
N TYR A 334 24.23 12.33 2.10
CA TYR A 334 22.99 12.03 1.38
C TYR A 334 22.66 13.12 0.35
N ARG A 335 22.54 14.39 0.72
CA ARG A 335 22.11 15.46 -0.19
C ARG A 335 23.11 15.75 -1.30
N ASN A 336 24.41 15.68 -1.01
CA ASN A 336 25.44 15.89 -2.03
C ASN A 336 25.70 14.64 -2.89
N SER A 337 25.07 13.50 -2.60
CA SER A 337 25.13 12.31 -3.46
C SER A 337 24.18 12.38 -4.66
N GLN A 338 23.35 13.43 -4.74
CA GLN A 338 22.32 13.59 -5.76
C GLN A 338 22.64 14.75 -6.68
N ILE A 339 22.20 14.62 -7.95
CA ILE A 339 22.29 15.72 -8.91
C ILE A 339 21.38 16.85 -8.42
N ASP A 340 20.09 16.55 -8.20
CA ASP A 340 19.12 17.47 -7.59
C ASP A 340 19.24 18.90 -8.14
N ILE A 341 18.93 19.04 -9.42
CA ILE A 341 19.06 20.30 -10.16
C ILE A 341 18.32 21.44 -9.44
N THR A 342 17.21 21.09 -8.79
CA THR A 342 16.33 22.00 -8.05
C THR A 342 16.95 22.62 -6.81
N HIS A 343 18.09 22.11 -6.34
CA HIS A 343 18.74 22.62 -5.13
C HIS A 343 20.21 22.92 -5.34
N ASN A 344 20.91 22.11 -6.12
CA ASN A 344 22.33 22.35 -6.39
C ASN A 344 22.54 23.45 -7.43
N HIS A 345 21.58 23.68 -8.35
CA HIS A 345 21.60 24.76 -9.34
C HIS A 345 23.00 24.98 -9.98
N VAL A 346 23.55 26.19 -9.84
CA VAL A 346 24.85 26.61 -10.40
C VAL A 346 26.02 25.81 -9.83
N ARG A 347 25.92 25.23 -8.62
CA ARG A 347 26.98 24.39 -8.03
C ARG A 347 27.32 23.19 -8.91
N LEU A 348 26.36 22.70 -9.71
CA LEU A 348 26.59 21.61 -10.66
C LEU A 348 27.51 22.01 -11.82
N LEU A 349 27.69 23.31 -12.10
CA LEU A 349 28.54 23.76 -13.20
C LEU A 349 30.03 23.82 -12.81
N TYR A 350 30.35 24.05 -11.53
CA TYR A 350 31.73 24.30 -11.09
C TYR A 350 32.22 23.44 -9.92
N SER A 351 31.34 22.89 -9.08
CA SER A 351 31.76 22.25 -7.82
C SER A 351 32.30 20.84 -8.06
N ARG A 352 33.63 20.73 -8.15
CA ARG A 352 34.33 19.44 -8.25
C ARG A 352 34.05 18.50 -7.07
N LYS A 353 33.94 19.06 -5.86
CA LYS A 353 33.61 18.30 -4.63
C LYS A 353 32.22 17.67 -4.74
N LEU A 354 31.22 18.43 -5.19
CA LEU A 354 29.85 17.93 -5.37
C LEU A 354 29.82 16.78 -6.39
N TRP A 355 30.41 16.95 -7.57
CA TRP A 355 30.48 15.87 -8.56
C TRP A 355 31.18 14.61 -8.05
N SER A 356 32.24 14.77 -7.24
CA SER A 356 32.91 13.64 -6.61
C SER A 356 31.98 12.87 -5.66
N GLN A 357 31.14 13.58 -4.90
CA GLN A 357 30.15 12.98 -4.01
C GLN A 357 28.99 12.33 -4.79
N ILE A 358 28.52 12.97 -5.87
CA ILE A 358 27.51 12.40 -6.78
C ILE A 358 27.99 11.07 -7.38
N PHE A 359 29.23 11.03 -7.90
CA PHE A 359 29.79 9.81 -8.48
C PHE A 359 29.98 8.71 -7.43
N SER A 360 30.53 9.03 -6.26
CA SER A 360 30.66 8.08 -5.16
C SER A 360 29.29 7.52 -4.72
N GLY A 361 28.29 8.38 -4.60
CA GLY A 361 26.92 8.00 -4.30
C GLY A 361 26.28 7.12 -5.38
N ALA A 362 26.56 7.40 -6.66
CA ALA A 362 26.08 6.58 -7.77
C ALA A 362 26.70 5.17 -7.74
N VAL A 363 28.01 5.07 -7.51
CA VAL A 363 28.72 3.78 -7.38
C VAL A 363 28.17 2.99 -6.20
N THR A 364 28.04 3.62 -5.02
CA THR A 364 27.42 3.02 -3.84
C THR A 364 26.02 2.51 -4.16
N GLY A 365 25.21 3.31 -4.87
CA GLY A 365 23.86 2.92 -5.22
C GLY A 365 23.78 1.78 -6.25
N TRP A 366 24.76 1.65 -7.14
CA TRP A 366 24.84 0.50 -8.05
C TRP A 366 25.31 -0.77 -7.35
N HIS A 367 26.20 -0.64 -6.38
CA HIS A 367 26.64 -1.74 -5.51
C HIS A 367 25.48 -2.25 -4.66
N VAL A 368 24.88 -1.40 -3.82
CA VAL A 368 23.71 -1.72 -3.00
C VAL A 368 22.55 -2.26 -3.83
N GLY A 369 22.33 -1.72 -5.03
CA GLY A 369 21.27 -2.14 -5.93
C GLY A 369 21.54 -3.45 -6.70
N ASN A 370 22.65 -4.15 -6.43
CA ASN A 370 23.07 -5.36 -7.14
C ASN A 370 23.21 -5.17 -8.66
N ILE A 371 23.61 -3.96 -9.08
CA ILE A 371 23.91 -3.59 -10.47
C ILE A 371 25.41 -3.76 -10.75
N ALA A 372 26.25 -3.41 -9.78
CA ALA A 372 27.70 -3.62 -9.79
C ALA A 372 28.08 -4.57 -8.65
N ASP A 373 28.94 -5.55 -8.91
CA ASP A 373 29.58 -6.37 -7.87
C ASP A 373 30.72 -5.60 -7.17
N ASP A 374 31.33 -6.20 -6.15
CA ASP A 374 32.39 -5.56 -5.35
C ASP A 374 33.57 -5.11 -6.21
N SER A 375 34.03 -6.00 -7.11
CA SER A 375 35.16 -5.72 -8.00
C SER A 375 34.85 -4.57 -8.98
N CYS A 376 33.65 -4.57 -9.58
CA CYS A 376 33.23 -3.51 -10.48
C CYS A 376 33.03 -2.18 -9.73
N ALA A 377 32.39 -2.20 -8.55
CA ALA A 377 32.20 -1.01 -7.73
C ALA A 377 33.55 -0.39 -7.33
N ALA A 378 34.54 -1.21 -6.93
CA ALA A 378 35.89 -0.75 -6.65
C ALA A 378 36.57 -0.12 -7.88
N ALA A 379 36.45 -0.74 -9.06
CA ALA A 379 37.01 -0.20 -10.31
C ALA A 379 36.36 1.14 -10.71
N LEU A 380 35.03 1.24 -10.62
CA LEU A 380 34.29 2.47 -10.89
C LEU A 380 34.67 3.58 -9.89
N GLY A 381 34.81 3.24 -8.60
CA GLY A 381 35.24 4.19 -7.56
C GLY A 381 36.63 4.79 -7.80
N ARG A 382 37.56 4.01 -8.38
CA ARG A 382 38.91 4.47 -8.72
C ARG A 382 38.96 5.32 -9.99
N ASN A 383 38.08 5.08 -10.97
CA ASN A 383 38.11 5.72 -12.27
C ASN A 383 36.79 6.45 -12.62
N LYS A 384 36.85 7.79 -12.61
CA LYS A 384 35.69 8.65 -12.91
C LYS A 384 35.18 8.50 -14.34
N LEU A 385 36.06 8.29 -15.32
CA LEU A 385 35.64 8.11 -16.72
C LEU A 385 34.80 6.84 -16.87
N LEU A 386 35.24 5.72 -16.27
CA LEU A 386 34.46 4.49 -16.26
C LEU A 386 33.11 4.69 -15.57
N THR A 387 33.06 5.43 -14.47
CA THR A 387 31.82 5.80 -13.79
C THR A 387 30.87 6.59 -14.70
N VAL A 388 31.39 7.56 -15.46
CA VAL A 388 30.58 8.34 -16.42
C VAL A 388 30.04 7.44 -17.53
N VAL A 389 30.86 6.58 -18.13
CA VAL A 389 30.42 5.66 -19.18
C VAL A 389 29.37 4.67 -18.64
N PHE A 390 29.58 4.14 -17.43
CA PHE A 390 28.63 3.24 -16.79
C PHE A 390 27.29 3.93 -16.47
N ALA A 391 27.33 5.20 -16.05
CA ALA A 391 26.16 6.04 -15.86
C ALA A 391 25.43 6.32 -17.18
N ALA A 392 26.18 6.66 -18.24
CA ALA A 392 25.66 6.96 -19.57
C ALA A 392 24.92 5.75 -20.16
N LEU A 393 25.45 4.53 -20.02
CA LEU A 393 24.72 3.30 -20.36
C LEU A 393 23.40 3.18 -19.59
N GLY A 394 23.38 3.57 -18.32
CA GLY A 394 22.16 3.62 -17.53
C GLY A 394 21.09 4.57 -18.09
N MET A 395 21.52 5.76 -18.53
CA MET A 395 20.65 6.80 -19.10
C MET A 395 20.19 6.47 -20.53
N LEU A 396 21.06 5.86 -21.34
CA LEU A 396 20.77 5.47 -22.72
C LEU A 396 19.54 4.56 -22.82
N ARG A 397 19.30 3.74 -21.79
CA ARG A 397 18.08 2.94 -21.66
C ARG A 397 16.79 3.75 -21.76
N TRP A 398 16.80 5.00 -21.32
CA TRP A 398 15.66 5.91 -21.35
C TRP A 398 15.69 6.86 -22.55
N LEU A 399 16.89 7.26 -22.99
CA LEU A 399 17.06 8.13 -24.15
C LEU A 399 16.69 7.44 -25.46
N LEU A 400 16.94 6.13 -25.60
CA LEU A 400 16.60 5.37 -26.81
C LEU A 400 15.12 5.44 -27.21
N PRO A 401 14.14 5.11 -26.33
CA PRO A 401 12.72 5.19 -26.70
C PRO A 401 12.26 6.63 -26.90
N LEU A 402 12.82 7.60 -26.16
CA LEU A 402 12.48 9.02 -26.33
C LEU A 402 12.99 9.53 -27.68
N GLY A 403 14.27 9.29 -28.00
CA GLY A 403 14.87 9.67 -29.27
C GLY A 403 14.19 8.98 -30.45
N ALA A 404 13.83 7.69 -30.30
CA ALA A 404 13.07 6.98 -31.32
C ALA A 404 11.69 7.58 -31.55
N ALA A 405 10.98 8.00 -30.49
CA ALA A 405 9.69 8.68 -30.61
C ALA A 405 9.82 10.06 -31.28
N VAL A 406 10.82 10.86 -30.90
CA VAL A 406 11.08 12.17 -31.52
C VAL A 406 11.43 12.01 -32.99
N ALA A 407 12.32 11.08 -33.33
CA ALA A 407 12.68 10.78 -34.72
C ALA A 407 11.49 10.27 -35.53
N PHE A 408 10.61 9.47 -34.92
CA PHE A 408 9.38 9.00 -35.57
C PHE A 408 8.44 10.17 -35.88
N ILE A 409 8.22 11.07 -34.91
CA ILE A 409 7.38 12.26 -35.09
C ILE A 409 7.97 13.19 -36.16
N ALA A 410 9.29 13.41 -36.14
CA ALA A 410 9.97 14.25 -37.13
C ALA A 410 9.89 13.65 -38.54
N ALA A 411 10.10 12.34 -38.68
CA ALA A 411 9.99 11.64 -39.96
C ALA A 411 8.53 11.64 -40.48
N TRP A 412 7.55 11.51 -39.58
CA TRP A 412 6.13 11.60 -39.91
C TRP A 412 5.76 13.01 -40.39
N ALA A 413 6.17 14.04 -39.65
CA ALA A 413 5.90 15.44 -39.99
C ALA A 413 6.59 15.88 -41.29
N GLY A 414 7.79 15.34 -41.57
CA GLY A 414 8.55 15.62 -42.80
C GLY A 414 8.11 14.80 -44.01
N GLY A 415 7.12 13.90 -43.90
CA GLY A 415 6.67 13.04 -45.01
C GLY A 415 7.68 11.97 -45.45
N VAL A 416 8.74 11.73 -44.67
CA VAL A 416 9.82 10.77 -44.99
C VAL A 416 9.61 9.42 -44.29
N LEU A 417 8.53 9.27 -43.52
CA LEU A 417 8.25 8.04 -42.77
C LEU A 417 7.76 6.92 -43.70
N SER A 418 8.70 6.12 -44.20
CA SER A 418 8.41 4.82 -44.80
C SER A 418 8.40 3.70 -43.74
N TRP A 419 7.95 2.50 -44.14
CA TRP A 419 7.81 1.36 -43.23
C TRP A 419 9.15 0.90 -42.62
N ALA A 420 10.27 1.01 -43.34
CA ALA A 420 11.59 0.56 -42.86
C ALA A 420 12.19 1.43 -41.73
N PRO A 421 12.23 2.78 -41.83
CA PRO A 421 12.57 3.66 -40.71
C PRO A 421 11.61 3.49 -39.52
N ALA A 422 10.30 3.34 -39.78
CA ALA A 422 9.31 3.13 -38.74
C ALA A 422 9.59 1.85 -37.93
N ILE A 423 9.87 0.73 -38.60
CA ILE A 423 10.24 -0.54 -37.94
C ILE A 423 11.56 -0.39 -37.18
N THR A 424 12.56 0.27 -37.76
CA THR A 424 13.87 0.45 -37.11
C THR A 424 13.74 1.27 -35.83
N LEU A 425 12.99 2.36 -35.85
CA LEU A 425 12.71 3.19 -34.68
C LEU A 425 11.89 2.43 -33.63
N ALA A 426 10.89 1.64 -34.04
CA ALA A 426 10.14 0.79 -33.14
C ALA A 426 11.03 -0.28 -32.47
N CYS A 427 11.90 -0.94 -33.24
CA CYS A 427 12.88 -1.90 -32.73
C CYS A 427 13.87 -1.23 -31.76
N ALA A 428 14.39 -0.05 -32.09
CA ALA A 428 15.27 0.71 -31.20
C ALA A 428 14.56 1.09 -29.89
N ALA A 429 13.29 1.50 -29.94
CA ALA A 429 12.49 1.84 -28.78
C ALA A 429 12.17 0.63 -27.87
N VAL A 430 11.91 -0.54 -28.46
CA VAL A 430 11.47 -1.74 -27.73
C VAL A 430 12.65 -2.60 -27.27
N ILE A 431 13.58 -2.90 -28.18
CA ILE A 431 14.71 -3.82 -27.96
C ILE A 431 15.91 -3.08 -27.35
N GLY A 432 16.19 -1.86 -27.81
CA GLY A 432 17.33 -1.06 -27.38
C GLY A 432 17.48 -0.96 -25.85
N PRO A 433 16.42 -0.58 -25.10
CA PRO A 433 16.46 -0.54 -23.63
C PRO A 433 16.76 -1.89 -22.97
N ALA A 434 16.38 -3.00 -23.60
CA ALA A 434 16.71 -4.33 -23.11
C ALA A 434 18.18 -4.67 -23.38
N ALA A 435 18.68 -4.39 -24.59
CA ALA A 435 20.07 -4.61 -24.97
C ALA A 435 21.04 -3.82 -24.08
N VAL A 436 20.82 -2.52 -23.91
CA VAL A 436 21.63 -1.66 -23.04
C VAL A 436 21.63 -2.15 -21.59
N ARG A 437 20.47 -2.62 -21.09
CA ARG A 437 20.38 -3.21 -19.74
C ARG A 437 21.22 -4.48 -19.62
N ILE A 438 21.27 -5.32 -20.66
CA ILE A 438 22.07 -6.55 -20.67
C ILE A 438 23.56 -6.18 -20.71
N ILE A 439 23.98 -5.29 -21.61
CA ILE A 439 25.38 -4.81 -21.72
C ILE A 439 25.86 -4.29 -20.37
N ARG A 440 25.08 -3.41 -19.74
CA ARG A 440 25.44 -2.83 -18.43
C ARG A 440 25.55 -3.89 -17.34
N ARG A 441 24.71 -4.93 -17.36
CA ARG A 441 24.81 -6.05 -16.40
C ARG A 441 26.00 -6.96 -16.68
N LEU A 442 26.32 -7.20 -17.94
CA LEU A 442 27.53 -7.95 -18.31
C LEU A 442 28.76 -7.20 -17.83
N TRP A 443 28.82 -5.88 -17.98
CA TRP A 443 29.94 -5.11 -17.42
C TRP A 443 29.93 -5.13 -15.88
N GLY A 444 28.79 -4.87 -15.26
CA GLY A 444 28.68 -4.68 -13.81
C GLY A 444 28.85 -5.94 -12.96
N ARG A 445 28.62 -7.15 -13.52
CA ARG A 445 28.48 -8.37 -12.72
C ARG A 445 29.21 -9.57 -13.31
N ALA A 446 30.21 -10.08 -12.60
CA ALA A 446 30.99 -11.26 -12.95
C ALA A 446 30.16 -12.55 -12.98
N ASP A 447 29.26 -12.72 -12.01
CA ASP A 447 28.36 -13.87 -11.94
C ASP A 447 27.40 -13.91 -13.14
N TYR A 448 26.91 -12.73 -13.57
CA TYR A 448 26.05 -12.61 -14.74
C TYR A 448 26.80 -12.86 -16.05
N ARG A 449 28.04 -12.39 -16.20
CA ARG A 449 28.89 -12.73 -17.35
C ARG A 449 29.10 -14.23 -17.46
N SER A 450 29.49 -14.86 -16.37
CA SER A 450 29.73 -16.30 -16.30
C SER A 450 28.46 -17.08 -16.61
N HIS A 451 27.32 -16.64 -16.07
CA HIS A 451 26.01 -17.21 -16.38
C HIS A 451 25.67 -17.11 -17.88
N CYS A 452 25.86 -15.95 -18.52
CA CYS A 452 25.58 -15.77 -19.95
C CYS A 452 26.54 -16.57 -20.83
N ALA A 453 27.83 -16.59 -20.52
CA ALA A 453 28.82 -17.39 -21.25
C ALA A 453 28.48 -18.89 -21.18
N ARG A 454 28.15 -19.40 -19.98
CA ARG A 454 27.77 -20.81 -19.81
C ARG A 454 26.40 -21.15 -20.42
N PHE A 455 25.47 -20.19 -20.42
CA PHE A 455 24.16 -20.35 -21.07
C PHE A 455 24.28 -20.55 -22.58
N LEU A 456 25.21 -19.86 -23.24
CA LEU A 456 25.42 -19.98 -24.68
C LEU A 456 26.32 -21.17 -25.06
N SER A 457 27.27 -21.55 -24.20
CA SER A 457 28.25 -22.60 -24.51
C SER A 457 27.85 -24.01 -24.06
N ASN A 458 26.93 -24.16 -23.10
CA ASN A 458 26.59 -25.46 -22.53
C ASN A 458 25.07 -25.71 -22.54
N PHE A 459 24.63 -26.65 -23.36
CA PHE A 459 23.21 -26.99 -23.53
C PHE A 459 22.55 -27.50 -22.24
N SER A 460 23.24 -28.34 -21.46
CA SER A 460 22.74 -28.81 -20.15
C SER A 460 22.52 -27.65 -19.18
N TYR A 461 23.47 -26.72 -19.12
CA TYR A 461 23.34 -25.51 -18.30
C TYR A 461 22.21 -24.60 -18.81
N CYS A 462 22.03 -24.46 -20.13
CA CYS A 462 20.90 -23.73 -20.71
C CYS A 462 19.55 -24.30 -20.23
N LEU A 463 19.38 -25.63 -20.26
CA LEU A 463 18.17 -26.29 -19.75
C LEU A 463 17.97 -26.05 -18.24
N ARG A 464 19.03 -26.17 -17.43
CA ARG A 464 18.98 -25.84 -15.99
C ARG A 464 18.60 -24.37 -15.76
N ALA A 465 19.13 -23.45 -16.56
CA ALA A 465 18.84 -22.02 -16.47
C ALA A 465 17.39 -21.70 -16.86
N LEU A 466 16.85 -22.33 -17.90
CA LEU A 466 15.44 -22.25 -18.28
C LEU A 466 14.54 -22.80 -17.16
N ARG A 467 14.92 -23.94 -16.56
CA ARG A 467 14.22 -24.51 -15.40
C ARG A 467 14.26 -23.59 -14.18
N GLY A 468 15.40 -22.98 -13.87
CA GLY A 468 15.50 -21.97 -12.82
C GLY A 468 14.62 -20.75 -13.08
N ARG A 469 14.56 -20.28 -14.33
CA ARG A 469 13.68 -19.17 -14.73
C ARG A 469 12.19 -19.53 -14.60
N MET A 470 11.83 -20.77 -14.92
CA MET A 470 10.49 -21.32 -14.72
C MET A 470 10.11 -21.30 -13.23
N LEU A 471 10.98 -21.81 -12.35
CA LEU A 471 10.74 -21.83 -10.90
C LEU A 471 10.53 -20.42 -10.33
N GLU A 472 11.36 -19.45 -10.71
CA GLU A 472 11.17 -18.04 -10.33
C GLU A 472 9.81 -17.48 -10.77
N LYS A 473 9.34 -17.87 -11.97
CA LYS A 473 8.05 -17.44 -12.49
C LYS A 473 6.90 -18.10 -11.73
N ILE A 474 7.00 -19.39 -11.39
CA ILE A 474 6.02 -20.11 -10.55
C ILE A 474 5.93 -19.45 -9.18
N MET A 475 7.05 -19.12 -8.54
CA MET A 475 7.06 -18.36 -7.29
C MET A 475 6.35 -17.01 -7.45
N ALA A 476 6.62 -16.26 -8.52
CA ALA A 476 5.92 -14.99 -8.78
C ALA A 476 4.41 -15.17 -9.00
N TRP A 477 3.98 -16.29 -9.60
CA TRP A 477 2.57 -16.62 -9.76
C TRP A 477 1.92 -17.00 -8.42
N CYS A 478 2.57 -17.81 -7.60
CA CYS A 478 2.15 -18.08 -6.22
C CYS A 478 1.95 -16.77 -5.43
N ARG A 479 2.92 -15.85 -5.47
CA ARG A 479 2.85 -14.55 -4.78
C ARG A 479 1.73 -13.62 -5.27
N SER A 480 1.29 -13.79 -6.52
CA SER A 480 0.19 -13.00 -7.09
C SER A 480 -1.17 -13.70 -6.94
N GLY A 481 -1.25 -14.80 -6.20
CA GLY A 481 -2.47 -15.58 -6.00
C GLY A 481 -2.95 -16.31 -7.25
N ARG A 482 -2.10 -16.42 -8.29
CA ARG A 482 -2.40 -17.07 -9.57
C ARG A 482 -2.41 -18.59 -9.49
N LEU A 483 -1.73 -19.14 -8.48
CA LEU A 483 -1.59 -20.58 -8.23
C LEU A 483 -1.81 -20.83 -6.74
N GLY A 484 -2.33 -22.01 -6.40
CA GLY A 484 -2.25 -22.56 -5.05
C GLY A 484 -1.13 -23.60 -4.94
N ASP A 485 -0.86 -24.06 -3.72
CA ASP A 485 0.25 -24.97 -3.37
C ASP A 485 0.37 -26.18 -4.29
N ARG A 486 -0.67 -27.02 -4.31
CA ARG A 486 -0.68 -28.26 -5.10
C ARG A 486 -0.38 -28.03 -6.58
N ARG A 487 -0.87 -26.93 -7.15
CA ARG A 487 -0.67 -26.61 -8.58
C ARG A 487 0.74 -26.06 -8.81
N GLY A 488 1.25 -25.23 -7.89
CA GLY A 488 2.62 -24.73 -7.91
C GLY A 488 3.65 -25.86 -7.92
N LEU A 489 3.50 -26.84 -7.03
CA LEU A 489 4.38 -28.02 -6.96
C LEU A 489 4.30 -28.86 -8.25
N LYS A 490 3.09 -29.15 -8.75
CA LYS A 490 2.91 -29.89 -10.02
C LYS A 490 3.52 -29.19 -11.24
N LEU A 491 3.56 -27.86 -11.26
CA LEU A 491 4.18 -27.08 -12.33
C LEU A 491 5.70 -27.09 -12.24
N ALA A 492 6.26 -27.16 -11.03
CA ALA A 492 7.70 -27.27 -10.82
C ALA A 492 8.28 -28.61 -11.32
N GLU A 493 7.49 -29.67 -11.23
CA GLU A 493 7.87 -31.01 -11.70
C GLU A 493 7.77 -31.18 -13.23
N LYS A 494 6.78 -30.55 -13.87
CA LYS A 494 6.45 -30.79 -15.29
C LYS A 494 6.51 -29.52 -16.15
N PRO A 495 7.65 -29.23 -16.82
CA PRO A 495 7.84 -28.01 -17.62
C PRO A 495 6.81 -27.79 -18.73
N VAL A 496 6.33 -28.87 -19.38
CA VAL A 496 5.30 -28.77 -20.43
C VAL A 496 4.02 -28.10 -19.92
N ARG A 497 3.62 -28.40 -18.68
CA ARG A 497 2.43 -27.78 -18.08
C ARG A 497 2.64 -26.29 -17.79
N PHE A 498 3.86 -25.89 -17.46
CA PHE A 498 4.19 -24.48 -17.32
C PHE A 498 4.03 -23.71 -18.65
N CYS A 499 4.46 -24.30 -19.77
CA CYS A 499 4.31 -23.67 -21.09
C CYS A 499 2.83 -23.44 -21.43
N LEU A 500 1.94 -24.37 -21.10
CA LEU A 500 0.49 -24.21 -21.30
C LEU A 500 -0.12 -23.07 -20.46
N HIS A 501 0.43 -22.82 -19.27
CA HIS A 501 -0.02 -21.71 -18.41
C HIS A 501 0.50 -20.34 -18.86
N LEU A 502 1.63 -20.30 -19.57
CA LEU A 502 2.34 -19.06 -19.87
C LEU A 502 1.49 -18.05 -20.68
N PRO A 503 0.78 -18.44 -21.76
CA PRO A 503 -0.11 -17.53 -22.50
C PRO A 503 -1.25 -16.99 -21.63
N LEU A 504 -1.85 -17.83 -20.78
CA LEU A 504 -2.94 -17.45 -19.87
C LEU A 504 -2.49 -16.47 -18.78
N SER A 505 -1.18 -16.33 -18.54
CA SER A 505 -0.65 -15.44 -17.52
C SER A 505 -0.79 -13.94 -17.85
N ILE A 506 -1.17 -13.60 -19.09
CA ILE A 506 -1.54 -12.25 -19.52
C ILE A 506 -2.83 -11.79 -18.83
N LEU A 507 -3.75 -12.72 -18.56
CA LEU A 507 -5.04 -12.43 -17.90
C LEU A 507 -4.83 -11.95 -16.46
N PRO A 508 -5.80 -11.21 -15.88
CA PRO A 508 -5.83 -10.90 -14.45
C PRO A 508 -5.68 -12.16 -13.57
N PRO A 509 -5.05 -12.07 -12.38
CA PRO A 509 -4.77 -13.24 -11.54
C PRO A 509 -5.97 -14.14 -11.26
N PHE A 510 -7.13 -13.54 -11.00
CA PHE A 510 -8.39 -14.25 -10.76
C PHE A 510 -8.81 -15.11 -11.96
N LEU A 511 -8.83 -14.54 -13.17
CA LEU A 511 -9.22 -15.25 -14.39
C LEU A 511 -8.20 -16.34 -14.75
N HIS A 512 -6.91 -16.04 -14.61
CA HIS A 512 -5.86 -17.04 -14.80
C HIS A 512 -6.04 -18.23 -13.86
N ARG A 513 -6.33 -18.01 -12.55
CA ARG A 513 -6.57 -19.11 -11.60
C ARG A 513 -7.85 -19.87 -11.92
N MET A 514 -8.92 -19.19 -12.29
CA MET A 514 -10.20 -19.83 -12.65
C MET A 514 -10.06 -20.76 -13.87
N LEU A 515 -9.30 -20.35 -14.90
CA LEU A 515 -9.10 -21.18 -16.09
C LEU A 515 -8.12 -22.34 -15.86
N THR A 516 -7.22 -22.23 -14.87
CA THR A 516 -6.13 -23.19 -14.66
C THR A 516 -6.36 -24.15 -13.47
N ASP A 517 -7.28 -23.81 -12.57
CA ASP A 517 -7.64 -24.61 -11.40
C ASP A 517 -9.15 -24.84 -11.36
N ARG A 518 -9.55 -26.03 -11.82
CA ARG A 518 -10.96 -26.47 -11.85
C ARG A 518 -11.61 -26.49 -10.47
N ARG A 519 -10.86 -26.80 -9.40
CA ARG A 519 -11.43 -26.82 -8.04
C ARG A 519 -11.73 -25.41 -7.57
N TYR A 520 -10.77 -24.51 -7.75
CA TYR A 520 -10.98 -23.09 -7.47
C TYR A 520 -12.14 -22.51 -8.30
N ALA A 521 -12.25 -22.88 -9.57
CA ALA A 521 -13.38 -22.48 -10.41
C ALA A 521 -14.70 -23.01 -9.86
N ALA A 522 -14.78 -24.31 -9.54
CA ALA A 522 -15.97 -24.93 -8.96
C ALA A 522 -16.36 -24.30 -7.62
N GLU A 523 -15.40 -24.09 -6.71
CA GLU A 523 -15.62 -23.41 -5.43
C GLU A 523 -16.10 -21.98 -5.61
N LYS A 524 -15.53 -21.22 -6.56
CA LYS A 524 -15.95 -19.85 -6.84
C LYS A 524 -17.32 -19.80 -7.51
N LEU A 525 -17.63 -20.71 -8.42
CA LEU A 525 -18.94 -20.84 -9.02
C LEU A 525 -19.98 -21.25 -7.96
N ALA A 526 -19.67 -22.23 -7.10
CA ALA A 526 -20.52 -22.60 -5.98
C ALA A 526 -20.71 -21.42 -5.01
N TYR A 527 -19.65 -20.67 -4.70
CA TYR A 527 -19.76 -19.47 -3.86
C TYR A 527 -20.66 -18.39 -4.48
N VAL A 528 -20.65 -18.24 -5.81
CA VAL A 528 -21.43 -17.22 -6.52
C VAL A 528 -22.88 -17.68 -6.76
N PHE A 529 -23.12 -18.96 -7.05
CA PHE A 529 -24.42 -19.47 -7.48
C PHE A 529 -25.14 -20.30 -6.41
N VAL A 530 -24.42 -21.16 -5.67
CA VAL A 530 -25.00 -22.10 -4.69
C VAL A 530 -25.14 -21.46 -3.31
N ARG A 531 -24.09 -20.78 -2.84
CA ARG A 531 -24.08 -20.17 -1.50
C ARG A 531 -25.22 -19.16 -1.29
N PRO A 532 -25.57 -18.28 -2.25
CA PRO A 532 -26.71 -17.39 -2.05
C PRO A 532 -28.05 -18.11 -1.93
N VAL A 533 -28.25 -19.19 -2.70
CA VAL A 533 -29.46 -20.02 -2.60
C VAL A 533 -29.53 -20.71 -1.24
N GLN A 534 -28.42 -21.30 -0.79
CA GLN A 534 -28.33 -21.91 0.55
C GLN A 534 -28.61 -20.89 1.66
N LEU A 535 -28.01 -19.70 1.60
CA LEU A 535 -28.25 -18.65 2.58
C LEU A 535 -29.69 -18.10 2.52
N PHE A 536 -30.34 -18.11 1.36
CA PHE A 536 -31.72 -17.66 1.26
C PHE A 536 -32.70 -18.65 1.90
N PHE A 537 -32.52 -19.95 1.67
CA PHE A 537 -33.48 -20.98 2.12
C PHE A 537 -33.16 -21.60 3.49
N ASN A 538 -31.90 -21.66 3.92
CA ASN A 538 -31.49 -22.32 5.17
C ASN A 538 -31.12 -21.29 6.26
N ALA A 539 -31.87 -21.31 7.37
CA ALA A 539 -31.64 -20.44 8.52
C ALA A 539 -30.35 -20.77 9.27
N GLU A 540 -30.06 -22.04 9.53
CA GLU A 540 -28.81 -22.47 10.18
C GLU A 540 -27.58 -22.07 9.37
N ALA A 541 -27.67 -22.16 8.03
CA ALA A 541 -26.58 -21.72 7.16
C ALA A 541 -26.32 -20.20 7.27
N ARG A 542 -27.36 -19.38 7.49
CA ARG A 542 -27.21 -17.93 7.74
C ARG A 542 -26.61 -17.65 9.11
N GLU A 543 -27.04 -18.38 10.13
CA GLU A 543 -26.47 -18.27 11.46
C GLU A 543 -24.98 -18.61 11.46
N GLN A 544 -24.62 -19.74 10.86
CA GLN A 544 -23.24 -20.17 10.74
C GLN A 544 -22.42 -19.16 9.92
N TRP A 545 -23.00 -18.62 8.85
CA TRP A 545 -22.35 -17.56 8.08
C TRP A 545 -22.08 -16.30 8.91
N LEU A 546 -23.05 -15.87 9.73
CA LEU A 546 -22.86 -14.73 10.62
C LEU A 546 -21.86 -15.03 11.74
N ARG A 547 -21.87 -16.24 12.31
CA ARG A 547 -20.89 -16.71 13.30
C ARG A 547 -19.48 -16.69 12.73
N GLU A 548 -19.28 -17.19 11.51
CA GLU A 548 -17.99 -17.12 10.79
C GLU A 548 -17.57 -15.67 10.58
N MET A 549 -18.48 -14.80 10.15
CA MET A 549 -18.18 -13.37 9.99
C MET A 549 -17.78 -12.71 11.31
N VAL A 550 -18.48 -13.01 12.40
CA VAL A 550 -18.20 -12.48 13.74
C VAL A 550 -16.85 -13.02 14.26
N ALA A 551 -16.55 -14.30 14.05
CA ALA A 551 -15.28 -14.90 14.39
C ALA A 551 -14.12 -14.28 13.59
N ASP A 552 -14.29 -14.10 12.28
CA ASP A 552 -13.33 -13.36 11.44
C ASP A 552 -13.15 -11.93 11.95
N GLY A 553 -14.25 -11.23 12.26
CA GLY A 553 -14.24 -9.85 12.75
C GLY A 553 -13.56 -9.69 14.11
N HIS A 554 -13.72 -10.68 14.98
CA HIS A 554 -13.04 -10.77 16.26
C HIS A 554 -11.55 -11.05 16.08
N ALA A 555 -11.18 -12.00 15.20
CA ALA A 555 -9.79 -12.27 14.84
C ALA A 555 -9.10 -11.05 14.19
N GLU A 556 -9.84 -10.29 13.38
CA GLU A 556 -9.41 -9.02 12.78
C GLU A 556 -9.46 -7.84 13.77
N ARG A 557 -9.86 -8.08 15.03
CA ARG A 557 -9.97 -7.10 16.13
C ARG A 557 -10.88 -5.89 15.81
N ILE A 558 -11.88 -6.11 14.96
CA ILE A 558 -12.95 -5.15 14.63
C ILE A 558 -13.99 -5.11 15.76
N LEU A 559 -14.18 -6.25 16.45
CA LEU A 559 -15.11 -6.48 17.55
C LEU A 559 -14.37 -6.70 18.86
N THR A 560 -14.87 -6.12 19.97
CA THR A 560 -14.45 -6.53 21.32
C THR A 560 -15.12 -7.83 21.73
N ASP A 561 -14.64 -8.49 22.79
CA ASP A 561 -15.28 -9.69 23.35
C ASP A 561 -16.74 -9.43 23.73
N GLY A 562 -17.01 -8.32 24.42
CA GLY A 562 -18.38 -7.94 24.79
C GLY A 562 -19.29 -7.65 23.59
N GLU A 563 -18.75 -7.12 22.49
CA GLU A 563 -19.54 -6.91 21.26
C GLU A 563 -19.79 -8.20 20.50
N ARG A 564 -18.80 -9.09 20.44
CA ARG A 564 -18.94 -10.44 19.87
C ARG A 564 -20.07 -11.17 20.57
N ASP A 565 -20.04 -11.22 21.90
CA ASP A 565 -21.01 -11.98 22.69
C ASP A 565 -22.43 -11.40 22.55
N ARG A 566 -22.57 -10.07 22.51
CA ARG A 566 -23.85 -9.39 22.23
C ARG A 566 -24.40 -9.69 20.83
N ILE A 567 -23.54 -9.82 19.81
CA ILE A 567 -23.99 -10.20 18.47
C ILE A 567 -24.43 -11.66 18.48
N LEU A 568 -23.59 -12.56 19.01
CA LEU A 568 -23.84 -14.00 19.05
C LEU A 568 -25.12 -14.36 19.82
N SER A 569 -25.42 -13.65 20.91
CA SER A 569 -26.62 -13.89 21.72
C SER A 569 -27.93 -13.54 21.00
N ARG A 570 -27.87 -12.72 19.94
CA ARG A 570 -29.04 -12.22 19.21
C ARG A 570 -29.20 -12.82 17.82
N ILE A 571 -28.31 -13.71 17.38
CA ILE A 571 -28.29 -14.26 16.01
C ILE A 571 -29.62 -14.91 15.59
N GLY A 572 -30.30 -15.57 16.53
CA GLY A 572 -31.57 -16.23 16.30
C GLY A 572 -32.76 -15.27 16.14
N GLU A 573 -32.58 -13.97 16.34
CA GLU A 573 -33.68 -13.02 16.26
C GLU A 573 -34.25 -12.94 14.82
N PRO A 574 -35.60 -12.99 14.65
CA PRO A 574 -36.24 -13.02 13.33
C PRO A 574 -35.82 -11.86 12.42
N PHE A 575 -35.56 -10.69 13.00
CA PHE A 575 -35.14 -9.51 12.24
C PHE A 575 -33.74 -9.65 11.64
N ILE A 576 -32.79 -10.26 12.37
CA ILE A 576 -31.42 -10.52 11.89
C ILE A 576 -31.45 -11.55 10.75
N GLN A 577 -32.26 -12.59 10.88
CA GLN A 577 -32.44 -13.59 9.82
C GLN A 577 -32.95 -12.96 8.52
N LYS A 578 -33.96 -12.09 8.61
CA LYS A 578 -34.49 -11.34 7.46
C LYS A 578 -33.47 -10.39 6.85
N TYR A 579 -32.67 -9.75 7.70
CA TYR A 579 -31.57 -8.89 7.28
C TYR A 579 -30.55 -9.67 6.43
N LEU A 580 -30.11 -10.83 6.92
CA LEU A 580 -29.15 -11.68 6.20
C LEU A 580 -29.72 -12.17 4.87
N MET A 581 -31.01 -12.56 4.82
CA MET A 581 -31.69 -12.89 3.55
C MET A 581 -31.69 -11.70 2.58
N SER A 582 -32.06 -10.52 3.07
CA SER A 582 -32.12 -9.31 2.25
C SER A 582 -30.75 -8.91 1.71
N LEU A 583 -29.70 -9.03 2.54
CA LEU A 583 -28.32 -8.78 2.14
C LEU A 583 -27.88 -9.72 1.02
N VAL A 584 -28.26 -11.01 1.09
CA VAL A 584 -27.97 -12.01 0.06
C VAL A 584 -28.68 -11.66 -1.26
N VAL A 585 -29.97 -11.34 -1.23
CA VAL A 585 -30.72 -10.91 -2.43
C VAL A 585 -30.08 -9.67 -3.04
N HIS A 586 -29.72 -8.68 -2.22
CA HIS A 586 -29.09 -7.44 -2.68
C HIS A 586 -27.72 -7.72 -3.33
N LEU A 587 -26.94 -8.65 -2.80
CA LEU A 587 -25.68 -9.09 -3.39
C LEU A 587 -25.90 -9.78 -4.76
N CYS A 588 -26.92 -10.63 -4.87
CA CYS A 588 -27.30 -11.30 -6.13
C CYS A 588 -27.77 -10.33 -7.21
N THR A 589 -28.31 -9.16 -6.84
CA THR A 589 -28.73 -8.14 -7.81
C THR A 589 -27.57 -7.30 -8.39
N LEU A 590 -26.37 -7.31 -7.77
CA LEU A 590 -25.22 -6.51 -8.24
C LEU A 590 -24.81 -6.79 -9.71
N PRO A 591 -24.67 -8.05 -10.17
CA PRO A 591 -24.27 -8.33 -11.55
C PRO A 591 -25.39 -8.10 -12.57
N VAL A 592 -26.67 -8.05 -12.14
CA VAL A 592 -27.85 -8.00 -13.03
C VAL A 592 -27.75 -6.82 -13.99
N THR A 593 -27.36 -5.64 -13.49
CA THR A 593 -27.21 -4.45 -14.35
C THR A 593 -26.15 -4.63 -15.42
N GLN A 594 -25.03 -5.30 -15.12
CA GLN A 594 -23.96 -5.52 -16.11
C GLN A 594 -24.36 -6.57 -17.15
N ILE A 595 -25.06 -7.62 -16.71
CA ILE A 595 -25.58 -8.66 -17.61
C ILE A 595 -26.59 -8.05 -18.58
N VAL A 596 -27.57 -7.30 -18.05
CA VAL A 596 -28.58 -6.63 -18.89
C VAL A 596 -27.95 -5.57 -19.79
N SER A 597 -27.01 -4.75 -19.28
CA SER A 597 -26.37 -3.73 -20.11
C SER A 597 -25.57 -4.34 -21.26
N VAL A 598 -24.85 -5.44 -21.04
CA VAL A 598 -24.09 -6.13 -22.09
C VAL A 598 -25.03 -6.81 -23.08
N ALA A 599 -26.09 -7.47 -22.60
CA ALA A 599 -27.08 -8.12 -23.47
C ALA A 599 -27.80 -7.10 -24.36
N VAL A 600 -28.24 -5.97 -23.79
CA VAL A 600 -28.88 -4.88 -24.54
C VAL A 600 -27.88 -4.19 -25.46
N ALA A 601 -26.65 -3.93 -25.01
CA ALA A 601 -25.62 -3.34 -25.86
C ALA A 601 -25.28 -4.23 -27.06
N TYR A 602 -25.21 -5.55 -26.86
CA TYR A 602 -25.02 -6.51 -27.94
C TYR A 602 -26.21 -6.53 -28.89
N TRP A 603 -27.44 -6.59 -28.35
CA TRP A 603 -28.65 -6.57 -29.17
C TRP A 603 -28.77 -5.29 -29.99
N VAL A 604 -28.55 -4.11 -29.40
CA VAL A 604 -28.59 -2.83 -30.10
C VAL A 604 -27.48 -2.76 -31.16
N GLY A 605 -26.25 -3.11 -30.80
CA GLY A 605 -25.13 -3.13 -31.74
C GLY A 605 -25.37 -4.09 -32.91
N ALA A 606 -25.92 -5.27 -32.65
CA ALA A 606 -26.18 -6.27 -33.68
C ALA A 606 -27.32 -5.89 -34.64
N ASN A 607 -28.37 -5.24 -34.15
CA ASN A 607 -29.57 -4.92 -34.94
C ASN A 607 -29.53 -3.53 -35.61
N PHE A 608 -28.77 -2.57 -35.07
CA PHE A 608 -28.77 -1.18 -35.56
C PHE A 608 -27.41 -0.69 -36.09
N GLY A 609 -26.34 -1.47 -35.95
CA GLY A 609 -25.04 -1.12 -36.54
C GLY A 609 -24.84 -1.80 -37.89
N GLU A 610 -24.56 -1.03 -38.94
CA GLU A 610 -24.34 -1.61 -40.28
C GLU A 610 -22.91 -2.12 -40.44
N ASN A 611 -21.91 -1.39 -39.93
CA ASN A 611 -20.49 -1.75 -40.01
C ASN A 611 -19.85 -1.97 -38.62
N LEU A 612 -18.68 -2.64 -38.58
CA LEU A 612 -18.03 -3.03 -37.32
C LEU A 612 -17.74 -1.81 -36.40
N ALA A 613 -17.41 -0.65 -36.98
CA ALA A 613 -17.20 0.58 -36.25
C ALA A 613 -18.49 1.06 -35.56
N GLN A 614 -19.61 1.15 -36.29
CA GLN A 614 -20.91 1.55 -35.74
C GLN A 614 -21.44 0.53 -34.73
N LYS A 615 -21.29 -0.79 -35.00
CA LYS A 615 -21.65 -1.86 -34.04
C LYS A 615 -20.91 -1.67 -32.71
N SER A 616 -19.59 -1.43 -32.77
CA SER A 616 -18.78 -1.19 -31.59
C SER A 616 -19.10 0.15 -30.89
N GLY A 617 -19.44 1.19 -31.66
CA GLY A 617 -19.82 2.51 -31.16
C GLY A 617 -21.15 2.48 -30.41
N LEU A 618 -22.18 1.85 -30.98
CA LEU A 618 -23.48 1.66 -30.35
C LEU A 618 -23.39 0.77 -29.11
N PHE A 619 -22.59 -0.31 -29.18
CA PHE A 619 -22.30 -1.16 -28.03
C PHE A 619 -21.68 -0.35 -26.89
N GLY A 620 -20.66 0.46 -27.19
CA GLY A 620 -20.02 1.34 -26.21
C GLY A 620 -20.97 2.39 -25.62
N LEU A 621 -21.79 3.03 -26.47
CA LEU A 621 -22.76 4.05 -26.06
C LEU A 621 -23.79 3.49 -25.07
N VAL A 622 -24.37 2.33 -25.36
CA VAL A 622 -25.34 1.67 -24.47
C VAL A 622 -24.68 1.32 -23.13
N LEU A 623 -23.45 0.80 -23.13
CA LEU A 623 -22.73 0.53 -21.89
C LEU A 623 -22.53 1.80 -21.06
N VAL A 624 -22.13 2.92 -21.68
CA VAL A 624 -21.97 4.21 -21.01
C VAL A 624 -23.30 4.70 -20.44
N LEU A 625 -24.39 4.63 -21.21
CA LEU A 625 -25.71 5.08 -20.79
C LEU A 625 -26.19 4.31 -19.55
N PHE A 626 -26.05 2.98 -19.54
CA PHE A 626 -26.33 2.16 -18.36
C PHE A 626 -25.42 2.46 -17.17
N GLN A 627 -24.22 3.03 -17.38
CA GLN A 627 -23.38 3.50 -16.27
C GLN A 627 -23.84 4.84 -15.69
N VAL A 628 -24.34 5.76 -16.51
CA VAL A 628 -24.72 7.10 -16.05
C VAL A 628 -26.09 7.10 -15.36
N THR A 629 -26.98 6.16 -15.69
CA THR A 629 -28.33 6.12 -15.09
C THR A 629 -28.32 5.82 -13.59
N PRO A 630 -29.07 6.61 -12.77
CA PRO A 630 -29.12 6.42 -11.31
C PRO A 630 -29.96 5.21 -10.89
N ILE A 631 -30.87 4.77 -11.77
CA ILE A 631 -31.71 3.59 -11.64
C ILE A 631 -31.28 2.60 -12.70
N SER A 632 -31.21 1.33 -12.33
CA SER A 632 -30.72 0.25 -13.17
C SER A 632 -31.58 -1.00 -13.01
N PRO A 633 -31.53 -1.96 -13.94
CA PRO A 633 -32.29 -3.21 -13.84
C PRO A 633 -32.09 -3.93 -12.50
N GLY A 634 -30.84 -4.02 -12.01
CA GLY A 634 -30.54 -4.61 -10.71
C GLY A 634 -31.13 -3.83 -9.53
N SER A 635 -31.17 -2.50 -9.61
CA SER A 635 -31.75 -1.68 -8.53
C SER A 635 -33.28 -1.66 -8.54
N ILE A 636 -33.91 -1.81 -9.71
CA ILE A 636 -35.35 -2.02 -9.83
C ILE A 636 -35.72 -3.36 -9.20
N LEU A 637 -35.04 -4.46 -9.58
CA LEU A 637 -35.30 -5.80 -9.03
C LEU A 637 -35.19 -5.80 -7.50
N ARG A 638 -34.13 -5.17 -6.99
CA ARG A 638 -33.90 -5.02 -5.56
C ARG A 638 -34.97 -4.18 -4.86
N GLY A 639 -35.35 -3.04 -5.45
CA GLY A 639 -36.41 -2.17 -4.92
C GLY A 639 -37.78 -2.87 -4.86
N LEU A 640 -38.14 -3.59 -5.93
CA LEU A 640 -39.37 -4.40 -5.98
C LEU A 640 -39.37 -5.50 -4.92
N TYR A 641 -38.22 -6.14 -4.66
CA TYR A 641 -38.09 -7.10 -3.57
C TYR A 641 -38.39 -6.47 -2.19
N VAL A 642 -37.87 -5.26 -1.92
CA VAL A 642 -38.16 -4.55 -0.66
C VAL A 642 -39.62 -4.15 -0.55
N VAL A 643 -40.22 -3.68 -1.65
CA VAL A 643 -41.66 -3.36 -1.71
C VAL A 643 -42.49 -4.61 -1.39
N GLY A 644 -42.18 -5.74 -2.02
CA GLY A 644 -42.85 -7.02 -1.75
C GLY A 644 -42.73 -7.46 -0.29
N LEU A 645 -41.56 -7.26 0.33
CA LEU A 645 -41.34 -7.58 1.74
C LEU A 645 -42.16 -6.67 2.66
N ALA A 646 -42.18 -5.35 2.40
CA ALA A 646 -42.96 -4.39 3.18
C ALA A 646 -44.47 -4.65 3.10
N ILE A 647 -44.97 -5.06 1.93
CA ILE A 647 -46.38 -5.42 1.72
C ILE A 647 -46.71 -6.73 2.44
N LYS A 648 -45.89 -7.79 2.25
CA LYS A 648 -46.09 -9.10 2.87
C LYS A 648 -46.15 -9.00 4.40
N GLU A 649 -45.32 -8.15 4.98
CA GLU A 649 -45.22 -8.01 6.44
C GLU A 649 -46.18 -6.96 7.02
N ARG A 650 -46.93 -6.23 6.18
CA ARG A 650 -47.79 -5.10 6.59
C ARG A 650 -47.07 -4.08 7.49
N ASN A 651 -45.75 -3.95 7.30
CA ASN A 651 -44.90 -3.11 8.14
C ASN A 651 -44.15 -2.12 7.28
N TYR A 652 -44.63 -0.87 7.25
CA TYR A 652 -44.01 0.19 6.44
C TYR A 652 -42.98 1.02 7.24
N LYS A 653 -43.07 0.99 8.57
CA LYS A 653 -42.21 1.79 9.46
C LYS A 653 -40.78 1.26 9.45
N ASP A 654 -40.65 -0.07 9.46
CA ASP A 654 -39.35 -0.74 9.61
C ASP A 654 -38.61 -0.96 8.28
N TYR A 655 -39.22 -0.57 7.15
CA TYR A 655 -38.61 -0.63 5.81
C TYR A 655 -38.50 0.74 5.14
N LYS A 656 -38.85 1.83 5.82
CA LYS A 656 -38.98 3.16 5.20
C LYS A 656 -37.71 3.65 4.50
N VAL A 657 -36.52 3.45 5.10
CA VAL A 657 -35.25 3.83 4.45
C VAL A 657 -34.92 2.88 3.31
N ALA A 658 -35.15 1.58 3.51
CA ALA A 658 -34.86 0.56 2.52
C ALA A 658 -35.71 0.72 1.24
N LEU A 659 -37.00 1.04 1.38
CA LEU A 659 -37.95 1.23 0.27
C LEU A 659 -37.51 2.31 -0.72
N TRP A 660 -36.89 3.39 -0.24
CA TRP A 660 -36.37 4.44 -1.12
C TRP A 660 -34.96 4.14 -1.61
N LEU A 661 -34.09 3.70 -0.70
CA LEU A 661 -32.67 3.55 -1.01
C LEU A 661 -32.40 2.39 -1.97
N ALA A 662 -33.19 1.31 -1.90
CA ALA A 662 -33.01 0.11 -2.72
C ALA A 662 -33.10 0.37 -4.24
N PHE A 663 -33.83 1.39 -4.69
CA PHE A 663 -33.93 1.74 -6.12
C PHE A 663 -32.68 2.44 -6.68
N VAL A 664 -31.79 2.94 -5.83
CA VAL A 664 -30.59 3.68 -6.26
C VAL A 664 -29.46 2.71 -6.62
N LYS A 665 -29.00 2.71 -7.86
CA LYS A 665 -27.99 1.78 -8.40
C LYS A 665 -26.77 1.58 -7.50
N TYR A 666 -26.09 2.68 -7.16
CA TYR A 666 -24.76 2.63 -6.53
C TYR A 666 -24.75 2.42 -5.02
N ILE A 667 -25.85 2.72 -4.33
CA ILE A 667 -25.90 2.72 -2.86
C ILE A 667 -27.05 1.88 -2.31
N GLY A 668 -27.97 1.43 -3.15
CA GLY A 668 -29.16 0.74 -2.68
C GLY A 668 -28.94 -0.64 -2.08
N TYR A 669 -27.76 -1.25 -2.26
CA TYR A 669 -27.45 -2.51 -1.56
C TYR A 669 -27.17 -2.26 -0.07
N LEU A 670 -26.93 -0.99 0.32
CA LEU A 670 -26.82 -0.54 1.72
C LEU A 670 -28.16 -0.25 2.39
N ALA A 671 -29.28 -0.36 1.66
CA ALA A 671 -30.63 -0.16 2.18
C ALA A 671 -30.85 -0.82 3.54
N PHE A 672 -30.54 -2.12 3.62
CA PHE A 672 -30.68 -2.91 4.83
C PHE A 672 -29.61 -2.63 5.89
N PRO A 673 -28.30 -2.60 5.57
CA PRO A 673 -27.28 -2.22 6.56
C PRO A 673 -27.56 -0.88 7.25
N ILE A 674 -28.03 0.12 6.51
CA ILE A 674 -28.36 1.44 7.05
C ILE A 674 -29.63 1.39 7.90
N GLN A 675 -30.62 0.60 7.49
CA GLN A 675 -31.83 0.37 8.30
C GLN A 675 -31.48 -0.33 9.63
N MET A 676 -30.58 -1.33 9.62
CA MET A 676 -30.14 -2.05 10.82
C MET A 676 -29.42 -1.16 11.85
N ALA A 677 -28.75 -0.09 11.40
CA ALA A 677 -28.05 0.84 12.27
C ALA A 677 -28.96 1.43 13.37
N TYR A 678 -30.28 1.40 13.15
CA TYR A 678 -31.28 1.91 14.08
C TYR A 678 -31.65 0.93 15.21
N GLU A 679 -31.66 -0.38 14.96
CA GLU A 679 -32.12 -1.41 15.91
C GLU A 679 -30.95 -2.22 16.50
N TYR A 680 -29.91 -2.48 15.70
CA TYR A 680 -28.73 -3.26 16.08
C TYR A 680 -27.44 -2.49 15.74
N PRO A 681 -27.13 -1.42 16.50
CA PRO A 681 -25.99 -0.55 16.21
C PRO A 681 -24.66 -1.33 16.18
N THR A 682 -24.44 -2.27 17.10
CA THR A 682 -23.21 -3.07 17.16
C THR A 682 -23.02 -3.97 15.93
N LEU A 683 -24.05 -4.70 15.52
CA LEU A 683 -24.01 -5.53 14.31
C LEU A 683 -23.85 -4.66 13.06
N SER A 684 -24.58 -3.54 12.98
CA SER A 684 -24.45 -2.60 11.87
C SER A 684 -23.05 -2.00 11.79
N ARG A 685 -22.41 -1.65 12.90
CA ARG A 685 -21.03 -1.12 12.97
C ARG A 685 -20.04 -2.15 12.42
N PHE A 686 -20.19 -3.41 12.82
CA PHE A 686 -19.37 -4.51 12.33
C PHE A 686 -19.55 -4.74 10.82
N MET A 687 -20.80 -4.84 10.36
CA MET A 687 -21.13 -5.02 8.94
C MET A 687 -20.64 -3.85 8.09
N ALA A 688 -20.80 -2.63 8.60
CA ALA A 688 -20.31 -1.39 8.00
C ALA A 688 -18.79 -1.38 7.84
N ALA A 689 -18.06 -1.73 8.91
CA ALA A 689 -16.60 -1.78 8.89
C ALA A 689 -16.11 -2.78 7.83
N ARG A 690 -16.68 -4.00 7.82
CA ARG A 690 -16.31 -5.06 6.86
C ARG A 690 -16.67 -4.69 5.42
N TRP A 691 -17.81 -4.01 5.21
CA TRP A 691 -18.25 -3.58 3.88
C TRP A 691 -17.50 -2.33 3.36
N ALA A 692 -17.23 -1.35 4.21
CA ALA A 692 -16.47 -0.15 3.87
C ALA A 692 -15.07 -0.53 3.41
N THR A 693 -14.43 -1.48 4.12
CA THR A 693 -13.18 -2.08 3.64
C THR A 693 -13.39 -2.73 2.27
N GLY A 694 -14.43 -3.53 2.01
CA GLY A 694 -14.61 -4.20 0.71
C GLY A 694 -14.73 -3.28 -0.51
N ILE A 695 -15.45 -2.16 -0.40
CA ILE A 695 -15.70 -1.26 -1.55
C ILE A 695 -14.56 -0.32 -1.86
N ILE A 696 -13.83 0.12 -0.83
CA ILE A 696 -12.82 1.17 -0.97
C ILE A 696 -11.56 0.65 -1.68
N HIS A 697 -11.32 -0.66 -1.68
CA HIS A 697 -10.26 -1.29 -2.49
C HIS A 697 -10.49 -1.21 -4.01
N HIS A 698 -11.69 -0.80 -4.47
CA HIS A 698 -11.94 -0.53 -5.89
C HIS A 698 -11.50 0.89 -6.32
N VAL A 699 -11.20 1.80 -5.38
CA VAL A 699 -10.66 3.14 -5.67
C VAL A 699 -9.12 3.09 -5.59
N PRO A 700 -8.39 3.07 -6.73
CA PRO A 700 -6.98 2.66 -6.78
C PRO A 700 -5.98 3.56 -6.02
N VAL A 701 -6.39 4.76 -5.62
CA VAL A 701 -5.48 5.79 -5.09
C VAL A 701 -5.66 6.02 -3.59
N PHE A 702 -6.83 5.73 -2.99
CA PHE A 702 -7.16 6.10 -1.60
C PHE A 702 -7.66 4.94 -0.73
N GLY A 703 -7.50 3.70 -1.21
CA GLY A 703 -8.12 2.52 -0.63
C GLY A 703 -7.35 1.77 0.46
N GLU A 704 -6.66 2.48 1.36
CA GLU A 704 -5.92 1.84 2.46
C GLU A 704 -6.82 1.64 3.70
N ARG A 705 -6.74 0.46 4.33
CA ARG A 705 -7.49 0.17 5.57
C ARG A 705 -7.17 1.23 6.63
N GLY A 706 -8.19 1.79 7.26
CA GLY A 706 -8.07 2.83 8.28
C GLY A 706 -7.86 4.25 7.75
N ALA A 707 -7.88 4.48 6.43
CA ALA A 707 -7.75 5.80 5.82
C ALA A 707 -8.97 6.71 6.05
N LEU A 708 -8.79 8.01 5.82
CA LEU A 708 -9.87 9.01 5.99
C LEU A 708 -11.07 8.74 5.06
N LEU A 709 -10.85 8.17 3.87
CA LEU A 709 -11.91 7.82 2.94
C LEU A 709 -12.86 6.77 3.52
N GLU A 710 -12.33 5.73 4.19
CA GLU A 710 -13.14 4.71 4.88
C GLU A 710 -14.01 5.34 5.95
N HIS A 711 -13.44 6.24 6.76
CA HIS A 711 -14.18 6.97 7.77
C HIS A 711 -15.22 7.93 7.18
N GLY A 712 -14.93 8.57 6.04
CA GLY A 712 -15.86 9.44 5.33
C GLY A 712 -17.08 8.69 4.81
N VAL A 713 -16.85 7.53 4.19
CA VAL A 713 -17.90 6.60 3.74
C VAL A 713 -18.71 6.11 4.93
N PHE A 714 -18.07 5.66 6.00
CA PHE A 714 -18.74 5.24 7.23
C PHE A 714 -19.64 6.36 7.81
N ASN A 715 -19.11 7.58 7.93
CA ASN A 715 -19.88 8.72 8.45
C ASN A 715 -21.09 9.07 7.57
N LEU A 716 -20.94 8.98 6.25
CA LEU A 716 -22.01 9.30 5.30
C LEU A 716 -23.17 8.31 5.39
N PHE A 717 -22.88 7.03 5.51
CA PHE A 717 -23.89 5.97 5.46
C PHE A 717 -24.43 5.55 6.82
N PHE A 718 -23.67 5.69 7.91
CA PHE A 718 -24.09 5.25 9.25
C PHE A 718 -24.36 6.42 10.20
N ASN A 719 -23.37 7.28 10.44
CA ASN A 719 -23.50 8.36 11.44
C ASN A 719 -24.47 9.48 11.01
N ARG A 720 -24.48 9.84 9.73
CA ARG A 720 -25.38 10.91 9.21
C ARG A 720 -26.86 10.52 9.33
N PRO A 721 -27.32 9.32 8.93
CA PRO A 721 -28.72 8.91 9.12
C PRO A 721 -29.16 8.88 10.59
N ILE A 722 -28.32 8.40 11.50
CA ILE A 722 -28.63 8.37 12.95
C ILE A 722 -28.75 9.80 13.50
N THR A 723 -27.82 10.69 13.13
CA THR A 723 -27.86 12.10 13.53
C THR A 723 -29.13 12.82 13.06
N ILE A 724 -29.57 12.57 11.81
CA ILE A 724 -30.80 13.16 11.27
C ILE A 724 -32.03 12.68 12.06
N GLN A 725 -32.05 11.41 12.46
CA GLN A 725 -33.16 10.85 13.22
C GLN A 725 -33.24 11.40 14.64
N ARG A 726 -32.10 11.51 15.34
CA ARG A 726 -32.00 12.17 16.66
C ARG A 726 -32.65 13.55 16.61
N LYS A 727 -32.26 14.37 15.62
CA LYS A 727 -32.86 15.70 15.39
C LYS A 727 -34.36 15.67 15.12
N ARG A 728 -34.85 14.67 14.38
CA ARG A 728 -36.29 14.50 14.13
C ARG A 728 -37.04 14.12 15.41
N ARG A 729 -36.45 13.27 16.26
CA ARG A 729 -37.02 12.89 17.57
C ARG A 729 -37.04 14.09 18.52
N GLU A 730 -35.94 14.82 18.64
CA GLU A 730 -35.84 16.06 19.42
C GLU A 730 -36.89 17.09 18.98
N LYS A 731 -37.05 17.30 17.66
CA LYS A 731 -38.07 18.20 17.12
C LYS A 731 -39.50 17.72 17.41
N ARG A 732 -39.76 16.41 17.37
CA ARG A 732 -41.09 15.86 17.71
C ARG A 732 -41.39 15.98 19.19
N ALA A 733 -40.41 15.68 20.04
CA ALA A 733 -40.52 15.85 21.49
C ALA A 733 -40.80 17.31 21.85
N ALA A 734 -40.01 18.26 21.31
CA ALA A 734 -40.23 19.68 21.52
C ALA A 734 -41.61 20.16 21.07
N LYS A 735 -42.11 19.66 19.93
CA LYS A 735 -43.47 19.95 19.46
C LYS A 735 -44.57 19.33 20.34
N ALA A 736 -44.34 18.14 20.89
CA ALA A 736 -45.28 17.51 21.81
C ALA A 736 -45.33 18.24 23.15
N THR A 737 -44.17 18.70 23.67
CA THR A 737 -44.10 19.53 24.87
C THR A 737 -44.77 20.89 24.68
N GLN A 738 -44.68 21.50 23.49
CA GLN A 738 -45.40 22.73 23.13
C GLN A 738 -46.90 22.54 22.84
N ALA A 739 -47.38 21.31 22.70
CA ALA A 739 -48.80 20.99 22.48
C ALA A 739 -49.50 20.52 23.77
N HIS A 740 -48.76 20.37 24.87
CA HIS A 740 -49.25 19.95 26.19
C HIS A 740 -48.92 20.95 27.31
N GLY A 741 -48.24 22.04 26.99
CA GLY A 741 -48.16 23.25 27.80
C GLY A 741 -48.81 24.39 27.03
#